data_AF-H3GML5-F1
#
_entry.id   AF-H3GML5-F1
#
_cell.length_a   1.000
_cell.length_b   1.000
_cell.length_c   1.000
_cell.angle_alpha   90.00
_cell.angle_beta   90.00
_cell.angle_gamma   90.00
#
_symmetry.space_group_name_H-M   'P 1'
#
loop_
_entity.id
_entity.type
_entity.pdbx_description
1 polymer ?
#
loop_
_entity_poly.entity_id
_entity_poly.type
_entity_poly.pdbx_seq_one_letter_code
_entity_poly.pdbx_strand_id
1 'polypeptide(L)'
;MDPTAAAAPPDAAAEVARLKGEVHAKEEALNALKAKTKAFVDNMRGQLATETKKVTALEEKLKEATTAAVSAAPPADSGSAEHQRLSEEIERLKKETAARETDLKTRAKSFADAMNSQLEVEKEKSRNLETQLQQKAEALAAAEAARAAADQAKEMDFLSQPVAAGSHTDDEFNALQTQLNSANFEMADLRERLRSIEAEASQSSQQVASLRQDMEALRVAAEQQRSRLHEEVDSLKARESSLETALSSQQTQMKTDENSLLEADHTKIKELEYQLEQHKIENQHLQKQLSDKDFQLEQLDNYRRRADDSESKVLQTQADIASLQSQLQAKCDEVASYSCSKCSELEDKLAEITQLYEKVNLGRSRSDSLIAETQSQLGEMQTIRQQFVASQERLDDMMKQNLTLNEKISEKEIEVSTLKAEMKKWSMEMAELQAQHSTLKSDTTEHRQRSESVNAEFQKAEETRKELQTRCAQLDKKNQELAASIETINKENADKRQKAKALVQSLVSEKTSLLESRSGLQKEVDRLRMEVNQRNVENDQQVKQLRDENNEKVSQTAATVQSLTDEVASLKHALTTVQESEKVQQRAKDLAAAKREIEDSNKKRLAAKAETQKLAVELENTHKCLDHIMTHINANCTENVQQIAIVQGHVKEALEVLEKRAAVAGHAKQQRPEDNDTADIVRNAEALSGVRGGNAAQNPGTKRVEENVTRS
;
A
#
# COMPACT_ATOMS: atom_id res chain seq x y z
N MET A 1 51.83 7.45 -9.04
CA MET A 1 50.40 7.23 -9.29
C MET A 1 49.94 6.13 -8.37
N ASP A 2 49.22 6.52 -7.31
CA ASP A 2 48.73 5.66 -6.23
C ASP A 2 47.69 4.63 -6.69
N PRO A 3 47.78 3.37 -6.23
CA PRO A 3 46.69 2.41 -6.29
C PRO A 3 46.24 2.05 -4.86
N THR A 4 45.37 2.84 -4.24
CA THR A 4 44.76 2.51 -2.94
C THR A 4 43.26 2.80 -2.97
N ALA A 5 42.51 1.78 -3.39
CA ALA A 5 41.09 1.66 -3.08
C ALA A 5 40.77 0.16 -2.92
N ALA A 6 41.26 -0.43 -1.83
CA ALA A 6 40.79 -1.74 -1.38
C ALA A 6 39.38 -1.55 -0.82
N ALA A 7 38.39 -2.03 -1.57
CA ALA A 7 37.00 -2.08 -1.16
C ALA A 7 36.88 -2.81 0.19
N ALA A 8 36.42 -2.10 1.22
CA ALA A 8 36.05 -2.71 2.49
C ALA A 8 34.91 -3.71 2.25
N PRO A 9 35.04 -4.99 2.65
CA PRO A 9 33.97 -5.96 2.46
C PRO A 9 32.81 -5.59 3.40
N PRO A 10 31.58 -5.44 2.90
CA PRO A 10 30.42 -4.99 3.68
C PRO A 10 29.88 -6.01 4.69
N ASP A 11 30.64 -7.05 5.04
CA ASP A 11 30.14 -8.22 5.77
C ASP A 11 30.91 -8.56 7.05
N ALA A 12 31.91 -7.75 7.42
CA ALA A 12 32.76 -8.05 8.57
C ALA A 12 32.01 -7.96 9.93
N ALA A 13 31.03 -7.07 10.05
CA ALA A 13 30.20 -6.95 11.26
C ALA A 13 29.18 -8.10 11.40
N ALA A 14 28.61 -8.56 10.28
CA ALA A 14 27.70 -9.70 10.25
C ALA A 14 28.44 -11.01 10.57
N GLU A 15 29.67 -11.16 10.07
CA GLU A 15 30.51 -12.32 10.38
C GLU A 15 30.93 -12.36 11.86
N VAL A 16 31.21 -11.21 12.48
CA VAL A 16 31.46 -11.13 13.94
C VAL A 16 30.20 -11.52 14.74
N ALA A 17 29.01 -11.10 14.30
CA ALA A 17 27.76 -11.50 14.94
C ALA A 17 27.49 -13.01 14.79
N ARG A 18 27.77 -13.58 13.61
CA ARG A 18 27.67 -15.02 13.33
C ARG A 18 28.61 -15.83 14.23
N LEU A 19 29.88 -15.42 14.33
CA LEU A 19 30.88 -16.07 15.17
C LEU A 19 30.51 -16.00 16.67
N LYS A 20 29.93 -14.89 17.14
CA LYS A 20 29.39 -14.79 18.52
C LYS A 20 28.27 -15.79 18.79
N GLY A 21 27.34 -15.94 17.84
CA GLY A 21 26.27 -16.93 17.94
C GLY A 21 26.81 -18.36 17.96
N GLU A 22 27.82 -18.64 17.14
CA GLU A 22 28.45 -19.96 17.07
C GLU A 22 29.22 -20.31 18.36
N VAL A 23 29.96 -19.35 18.94
CA VAL A 23 30.63 -19.54 20.25
C VAL A 23 29.60 -19.86 21.34
N HIS A 24 28.49 -19.13 21.40
CA HIS A 24 27.47 -19.35 22.41
C HIS A 24 26.79 -20.74 22.27
N ALA A 25 26.45 -21.15 21.04
CA ALA A 25 25.89 -22.47 20.78
C ALA A 25 26.86 -23.61 21.17
N LYS A 26 28.18 -23.39 21.01
CA LYS A 26 29.21 -24.35 21.41
C LYS A 26 29.39 -24.42 22.93
N GLU A 27 29.26 -23.31 23.64
CA GLU A 27 29.24 -23.30 25.12
C GLU A 27 28.02 -24.04 25.69
N GLU A 28 26.85 -23.88 25.07
CA GLU A 28 25.65 -24.64 25.45
C GLU A 28 25.83 -26.14 25.21
N ALA A 29 26.38 -26.53 24.05
CA ALA A 29 26.70 -27.93 23.76
C ALA A 29 27.71 -28.52 24.76
N LEU A 30 28.72 -27.74 25.17
CA LEU A 30 29.70 -28.13 26.19
C LEU A 30 29.02 -28.36 27.56
N ASN A 31 28.10 -27.49 27.95
CA ASN A 31 27.37 -27.61 29.22
C ASN A 31 26.42 -28.81 29.20
N ALA A 32 25.74 -29.07 28.09
CA ALA A 32 24.92 -30.26 27.91
C ALA A 32 25.76 -31.55 28.00
N LEU A 33 26.96 -31.57 27.43
CA LEU A 33 27.88 -32.71 27.48
C LEU A 33 28.37 -32.99 28.92
N LYS A 34 28.68 -31.94 29.69
CA LYS A 34 29.04 -32.05 31.11
C LYS A 34 27.87 -32.63 31.94
N ALA A 35 26.65 -32.12 31.72
CA ALA A 35 25.47 -32.61 32.40
C ALA A 35 25.20 -34.09 32.09
N LYS A 36 25.32 -34.50 30.83
CA LYS A 36 25.14 -35.89 30.39
C LYS A 36 26.20 -36.83 30.98
N THR A 37 27.45 -36.38 31.04
CA THR A 37 28.55 -37.15 31.65
C THR A 37 28.30 -37.36 33.15
N LYS A 38 27.87 -36.32 33.87
CA LYS A 38 27.53 -36.41 35.28
C LYS A 38 26.38 -37.38 35.53
N ALA A 39 25.29 -37.25 34.77
CA ALA A 39 24.12 -38.14 34.89
C ALA A 39 24.47 -39.62 34.64
N PHE A 40 25.35 -39.90 33.68
CA PHE A 40 25.81 -41.27 33.42
C PHE A 40 26.63 -41.83 34.59
N VAL A 41 27.55 -41.05 35.15
CA VAL A 41 28.35 -41.47 36.31
C VAL A 41 27.48 -41.69 37.55
N ASP A 42 26.49 -40.83 37.78
CA ASP A 42 25.56 -40.97 38.91
C ASP A 42 24.67 -42.21 38.77
N ASN A 43 24.19 -42.52 37.56
CA ASN A 43 23.45 -43.77 37.29
C ASN A 43 24.32 -45.00 37.55
N MET A 44 25.55 -45.00 37.04
CA MET A 44 26.50 -46.09 37.27
C MET A 44 26.81 -46.33 38.75
N ARG A 45 26.95 -45.25 39.53
CA ARG A 45 27.16 -45.32 40.98
C ARG A 45 25.92 -45.86 41.70
N GLY A 46 24.71 -45.51 41.24
CA GLY A 46 23.45 -46.06 41.75
C GLY A 46 23.29 -47.55 41.49
N GLN A 47 23.63 -48.03 40.28
CA GLN A 47 23.61 -49.46 39.96
C GLN A 47 24.59 -50.24 40.83
N LEU A 48 25.81 -49.72 41.03
CA LEU A 48 26.80 -50.34 41.90
C LEU A 48 26.30 -50.45 43.35
N ALA A 49 25.73 -49.37 43.91
CA ALA A 49 25.19 -49.38 45.26
C ALA A 49 24.03 -50.39 45.44
N THR A 50 23.23 -50.58 44.40
CA THR A 50 22.12 -51.56 44.40
C THR A 50 22.63 -52.99 44.42
N GLU A 51 23.64 -53.29 43.61
CA GLU A 51 24.28 -54.61 43.59
C GLU A 51 25.07 -54.89 44.88
N THR A 52 25.76 -53.91 45.45
CA THR A 52 26.41 -54.06 46.76
C THR A 52 25.39 -54.45 47.84
N LYS A 53 24.23 -53.79 47.89
CA LYS A 53 23.15 -54.14 48.83
C LYS A 53 22.63 -55.57 48.66
N LYS A 54 22.51 -56.06 47.41
CA LYS A 54 22.09 -57.45 47.15
C LYS A 54 23.09 -58.45 47.72
N VAL A 55 24.40 -58.19 47.57
CA VAL A 55 25.44 -59.05 48.15
C VAL A 55 25.37 -59.03 49.67
N THR A 56 25.19 -57.86 50.30
CA THR A 56 25.10 -57.76 51.77
C THR A 56 23.88 -58.52 52.32
N ALA A 57 22.73 -58.40 51.65
CA ALA A 57 21.51 -59.11 52.05
C ALA A 57 21.64 -60.64 51.92
N LEU A 58 22.37 -61.14 50.92
CA LEU A 58 22.65 -62.57 50.78
C LEU A 58 23.67 -63.08 51.82
N GLU A 59 24.65 -62.25 52.19
CA GLU A 59 25.58 -62.56 53.29
C GLU A 59 24.88 -62.64 54.64
N GLU A 60 23.90 -61.76 54.90
CA GLU A 60 23.05 -61.81 56.10
C GLU A 60 22.19 -63.08 56.13
N LYS A 61 21.55 -63.43 55.02
CA LYS A 61 20.79 -64.68 54.89
C LYS A 61 21.65 -65.94 55.10
N LEU A 62 22.90 -65.94 54.63
CA LEU A 62 23.83 -67.03 54.91
C LEU A 62 24.21 -67.09 56.38
N LYS A 63 24.47 -65.95 57.02
CA LYS A 63 24.74 -65.91 58.47
C LYS A 63 23.57 -66.47 59.27
N GLU A 64 22.34 -66.07 58.93
CA GLU A 64 21.11 -66.59 59.55
C GLU A 64 20.99 -68.12 59.37
N ALA A 65 21.21 -68.62 58.14
CA ALA A 65 21.22 -70.05 57.85
C ALA A 65 22.35 -70.81 58.59
N THR A 66 23.52 -70.19 58.75
CA THR A 66 24.66 -70.75 59.50
C THR A 66 24.35 -70.83 60.99
N THR A 67 23.77 -69.77 61.56
CA THR A 67 23.34 -69.77 62.97
C THR A 67 22.22 -70.76 63.25
N ALA A 68 21.29 -70.94 62.30
CA ALA A 68 20.24 -71.96 62.37
C ALA A 68 20.78 -73.40 62.24
N ALA A 69 21.86 -73.60 61.50
CA ALA A 69 22.53 -74.90 61.39
C ALA A 69 23.40 -75.24 62.61
N VAL A 70 24.00 -74.25 63.30
CA VAL A 70 24.86 -74.44 64.49
C VAL A 70 24.03 -74.67 65.77
N SER A 71 22.78 -74.20 65.83
CA SER A 71 21.86 -74.46 66.95
C SER A 71 21.23 -75.87 66.93
N ALA A 72 21.49 -76.67 65.89
CA ALA A 72 21.06 -78.06 65.78
C ALA A 72 22.27 -79.02 65.78
N ALA A 73 22.36 -79.90 66.78
CA ALA A 73 23.30 -81.04 66.78
C ALA A 73 22.59 -82.32 66.21
N PRO A 74 23.33 -83.32 65.69
CA PRO A 74 23.09 -83.97 64.38
C PRO A 74 22.25 -85.28 64.48
N PRO A 75 21.68 -85.85 63.36
CA PRO A 75 22.45 -86.39 62.23
C PRO A 75 21.96 -86.07 60.79
N ALA A 76 22.93 -86.14 59.87
CA ALA A 76 22.88 -86.60 58.47
C ALA A 76 22.27 -85.72 57.34
N ASP A 77 23.19 -85.33 56.45
CA ASP A 77 23.13 -85.19 54.98
C ASP A 77 22.31 -84.09 54.27
N SER A 78 21.25 -83.51 54.82
CA SER A 78 20.48 -82.49 54.08
C SER A 78 20.95 -81.05 54.29
N GLY A 79 21.30 -80.68 55.52
CA GLY A 79 21.70 -79.29 55.86
C GLY A 79 23.10 -78.91 55.35
N SER A 80 24.02 -79.86 55.23
CA SER A 80 25.35 -79.62 54.66
C SER A 80 25.27 -79.28 53.18
N ALA A 81 24.37 -79.92 52.43
CA ALA A 81 24.23 -79.69 50.99
C ALA A 81 23.69 -78.28 50.71
N GLU A 82 22.65 -77.82 51.42
CA GLU A 82 22.12 -76.46 51.23
C GLU A 82 23.08 -75.38 51.69
N HIS A 83 23.75 -75.56 52.84
CA HIS A 83 24.73 -74.60 53.32
C HIS A 83 25.93 -74.50 52.38
N GLN A 84 26.38 -75.63 51.82
CA GLN A 84 27.47 -75.68 50.86
C GLN A 84 27.03 -75.09 49.51
N ARG A 85 25.77 -75.33 49.07
CA ARG A 85 25.19 -74.71 47.87
C ARG A 85 25.04 -73.19 48.01
N LEU A 86 24.60 -72.70 49.18
CA LEU A 86 24.49 -71.28 49.47
C LEU A 86 25.87 -70.62 49.60
N SER A 87 26.85 -71.29 50.22
CA SER A 87 28.23 -70.81 50.25
C SER A 87 28.86 -70.76 48.86
N GLU A 88 28.69 -71.80 48.04
CA GLU A 88 29.16 -71.81 46.65
C GLU A 88 28.47 -70.74 45.80
N GLU A 89 27.16 -70.56 45.97
CA GLU A 89 26.39 -69.54 45.28
C GLU A 89 26.80 -68.12 45.70
N ILE A 90 27.15 -67.90 46.97
CA ILE A 90 27.68 -66.61 47.43
C ILE A 90 29.11 -66.38 46.95
N GLU A 91 29.97 -67.40 46.92
CA GLU A 91 31.31 -67.29 46.34
C GLU A 91 31.23 -66.97 44.84
N ARG A 92 30.30 -67.63 44.13
CA ARG A 92 29.99 -67.39 42.71
C ARG A 92 29.46 -65.97 42.50
N LEU A 93 28.48 -65.53 43.30
CA LEU A 93 27.92 -64.19 43.23
C LEU A 93 28.93 -63.12 43.64
N LYS A 94 29.79 -63.36 44.63
CA LYS A 94 30.89 -62.44 44.98
C LYS A 94 31.88 -62.29 43.83
N LYS A 95 32.26 -63.40 43.17
CA LYS A 95 33.11 -63.35 41.98
C LYS A 95 32.40 -62.67 40.81
N GLU A 96 31.11 -62.92 40.60
CA GLU A 96 30.31 -62.29 39.55
C GLU A 96 30.11 -60.78 39.81
N THR A 97 29.83 -60.38 41.06
CA THR A 97 29.70 -58.98 41.46
C THR A 97 31.04 -58.26 41.42
N ALA A 98 32.14 -58.90 41.85
CA ALA A 98 33.47 -58.32 41.73
C ALA A 98 33.87 -58.17 40.26
N ALA A 99 33.61 -59.17 39.41
CA ALA A 99 33.84 -59.09 37.97
C ALA A 99 32.99 -57.98 37.34
N ARG A 100 31.68 -57.91 37.65
CA ARG A 100 30.80 -56.83 37.19
C ARG A 100 31.21 -55.47 37.72
N GLU A 101 31.63 -55.33 38.97
CA GLU A 101 32.14 -54.08 39.53
C GLU A 101 33.39 -53.63 38.78
N THR A 102 34.29 -54.56 38.45
CA THR A 102 35.50 -54.26 37.69
C THR A 102 35.16 -53.85 36.26
N ASP A 103 34.22 -54.54 35.61
CA ASP A 103 33.71 -54.20 34.28
C ASP A 103 33.00 -52.84 34.28
N LEU A 104 32.14 -52.57 35.26
CA LEU A 104 31.43 -51.30 35.39
C LEU A 104 32.38 -50.15 35.69
N LYS A 105 33.39 -50.34 36.55
CA LYS A 105 34.45 -49.35 36.79
C LYS A 105 35.26 -49.10 35.52
N THR A 106 35.60 -50.15 34.79
CA THR A 106 36.37 -50.03 33.54
C THR A 106 35.56 -49.31 32.46
N ARG A 107 34.26 -49.63 32.34
CA ARG A 107 33.33 -49.01 31.39
C ARG A 107 33.00 -47.57 31.75
N ALA A 108 32.81 -47.28 33.03
CA ALA A 108 32.64 -45.91 33.54
C ALA A 108 33.90 -45.08 33.31
N LYS A 109 35.08 -45.66 33.54
CA LYS A 109 36.37 -45.00 33.28
C LYS A 109 36.58 -44.77 31.79
N SER A 110 36.37 -45.76 30.92
CA SER A 110 36.50 -45.59 29.47
C SER A 110 35.51 -44.56 28.92
N PHE A 111 34.30 -44.52 29.47
CA PHE A 111 33.30 -43.52 29.09
C PHE A 111 33.69 -42.12 29.59
N ALA A 112 34.18 -42.00 30.83
CA ALA A 112 34.68 -40.73 31.37
C ALA A 112 35.89 -40.22 30.58
N ASP A 113 36.82 -41.10 30.21
CA ASP A 113 38.01 -40.77 29.43
C ASP A 113 37.61 -40.36 27.99
N ALA A 114 36.68 -41.08 27.35
CA ALA A 114 36.16 -40.71 26.04
C ALA A 114 35.41 -39.36 26.05
N MET A 115 34.57 -39.12 27.05
CA MET A 115 33.84 -37.86 27.19
C MET A 115 34.78 -36.70 27.55
N ASN A 116 35.78 -36.92 28.40
CA ASN A 116 36.81 -35.92 28.68
C ASN A 116 37.65 -35.60 27.44
N SER A 117 38.02 -36.61 26.64
CA SER A 117 38.69 -36.37 25.36
C SER A 117 37.81 -35.54 24.41
N GLN A 118 36.50 -35.82 24.37
CA GLN A 118 35.56 -35.08 23.54
C GLN A 118 35.33 -33.65 24.07
N LEU A 119 35.34 -33.48 25.39
CA LEU A 119 35.26 -32.19 26.07
C LEU A 119 36.50 -31.32 25.79
N GLU A 120 37.70 -31.90 25.84
CA GLU A 120 38.94 -31.17 25.52
C GLU A 120 38.99 -30.78 24.05
N VAL A 121 38.55 -31.65 23.12
CA VAL A 121 38.43 -31.29 21.70
C VAL A 121 37.46 -30.13 21.50
N GLU A 122 36.33 -30.11 22.19
CA GLU A 122 35.35 -29.02 22.02
C GLU A 122 35.79 -27.73 22.72
N LYS A 123 36.51 -27.80 23.86
CA LYS A 123 37.19 -26.65 24.48
C LYS A 123 38.24 -26.04 23.56
N GLU A 124 39.04 -26.87 22.90
CA GLU A 124 40.06 -26.43 21.93
C GLU A 124 39.40 -25.70 20.75
N LYS A 125 38.28 -26.23 20.23
CA LYS A 125 37.49 -25.56 19.18
C LYS A 125 36.89 -24.24 19.66
N SER A 126 36.34 -24.18 20.87
CA SER A 126 35.82 -22.93 21.44
C SER A 126 36.93 -21.89 21.58
N ARG A 127 38.11 -22.26 22.07
CA ARG A 127 39.28 -21.37 22.13
C ARG A 127 39.73 -20.88 20.75
N ASN A 128 39.74 -21.76 19.74
CA ASN A 128 40.11 -21.38 18.38
C ASN A 128 39.10 -20.40 17.76
N LEU A 129 37.80 -20.63 17.97
CA LEU A 129 36.75 -19.70 17.53
C LEU A 129 36.83 -18.35 18.26
N GLU A 130 37.07 -18.36 19.56
CA GLU A 130 37.24 -17.15 20.37
C GLU A 130 38.46 -16.34 19.92
N THR A 131 39.57 -17.03 19.60
CA THR A 131 40.77 -16.39 19.04
C THR A 131 40.51 -15.80 17.66
N GLN A 132 39.76 -16.50 16.79
CA GLN A 132 39.37 -15.97 15.47
C GLN A 132 38.43 -14.77 15.59
N LEU A 133 37.51 -14.80 16.56
CA LEU A 133 36.59 -13.70 16.85
C LEU A 133 37.36 -12.47 17.35
N GLN A 134 38.33 -12.67 18.24
CA GLN A 134 39.21 -11.61 18.74
C GLN A 134 40.03 -10.97 17.59
N GLN A 135 40.67 -11.79 16.74
CA GLN A 135 41.42 -11.30 15.59
C GLN A 135 40.55 -10.55 14.57
N LYS A 136 39.32 -11.01 14.33
CA LYS A 136 38.38 -10.36 13.42
C LYS A 136 37.79 -9.07 13.99
N ALA A 137 37.53 -9.01 15.30
CA ALA A 137 37.11 -7.80 15.99
C ALA A 137 38.21 -6.72 15.96
N GLU A 138 39.47 -7.11 16.16
CA GLU A 138 40.63 -6.22 16.05
C GLU A 138 40.85 -5.71 14.61
N ALA A 139 40.67 -6.58 13.60
CA ALA A 139 40.74 -6.20 12.19
C ALA A 139 39.62 -5.23 11.78
N LEU A 140 38.41 -5.39 12.33
CA LEU A 140 37.29 -4.46 12.13
C LEU A 140 37.61 -3.09 12.73
N ALA A 141 38.12 -3.04 13.96
CA ALA A 141 38.52 -1.80 14.63
C ALA A 141 39.65 -1.07 13.87
N ALA A 142 40.61 -1.80 13.31
CA ALA A 142 41.67 -1.24 12.47
C ALA A 142 41.13 -0.70 11.13
N ALA A 143 40.16 -1.36 10.52
CA ALA A 143 39.52 -0.90 9.29
C ALA A 143 38.66 0.35 9.50
N GLU A 144 37.95 0.45 10.63
CA GLU A 144 37.20 1.65 11.02
C GLU A 144 38.12 2.84 11.31
N ALA A 145 39.28 2.62 11.94
CA ALA A 145 40.30 3.65 12.16
C ALA A 145 40.96 4.14 10.86
N ALA A 146 41.20 3.25 9.89
CA ALA A 146 41.74 3.61 8.57
C ALA A 146 40.74 4.40 7.71
N ARG A 147 39.44 4.14 7.86
CA ARG A 147 38.37 4.85 7.17
C ARG A 147 38.23 6.30 7.67
N ALA A 148 38.41 6.52 8.98
CA ALA A 148 38.45 7.85 9.58
C ALA A 148 39.65 8.71 9.12
N ALA A 149 40.79 8.08 8.81
CA ALA A 149 41.97 8.76 8.28
C ALA A 149 41.86 9.12 6.78
N ALA A 150 41.12 8.32 6.01
CA ALA A 150 40.90 8.56 4.58
C ALA A 150 39.92 9.72 4.29
N ASP A 151 38.97 9.98 5.19
CA ASP A 151 38.02 11.10 5.07
C ASP A 151 38.66 12.48 5.37
N GLN A 152 39.79 12.54 6.08
CA GLN A 152 40.56 13.77 6.31
C GLN A 152 41.48 14.19 5.14
N ALA A 153 41.81 13.27 4.22
CA ALA A 153 42.74 13.54 3.12
C ALA A 153 42.08 14.08 1.84
N LYS A 154 40.74 14.14 1.79
CA LYS A 154 39.97 14.60 0.61
C LYS A 154 39.64 16.10 0.59
N GLU A 155 40.07 16.88 1.58
CA GLU A 155 39.74 18.30 1.73
C GLU A 155 40.84 19.30 1.26
N MET A 156 41.97 18.83 0.71
CA MET A 156 43.20 19.66 0.56
C MET A 156 43.85 19.66 -0.84
N ASP A 157 43.10 19.59 -1.94
CA ASP A 157 43.75 19.65 -3.27
C ASP A 157 42.83 20.10 -4.43
N PHE A 158 42.71 21.42 -4.70
CA PHE A 158 42.51 21.96 -6.08
C PHE A 158 42.49 23.52 -6.16
N LEU A 159 43.63 24.19 -6.31
CA LEU A 159 43.70 25.58 -6.81
C LEU A 159 45.03 25.85 -7.55
N SER A 160 45.01 25.97 -8.89
CA SER A 160 46.02 26.72 -9.68
C SER A 160 45.62 26.90 -11.15
N GLN A 161 45.39 28.15 -11.57
CA GLN A 161 45.30 28.63 -12.96
C GLN A 161 45.94 30.04 -12.99
N PRO A 162 46.65 30.45 -14.07
CA PRO A 162 46.54 31.86 -14.50
C PRO A 162 46.56 32.10 -16.03
N VAL A 163 46.27 33.36 -16.38
CA VAL A 163 45.77 33.96 -17.64
C VAL A 163 46.74 35.05 -18.17
N ALA A 164 46.54 35.49 -19.43
CA ALA A 164 46.72 36.87 -19.99
C ALA A 164 47.86 37.05 -21.03
N ALA A 165 47.90 38.04 -21.94
CA ALA A 165 46.97 38.91 -22.71
C ALA A 165 47.81 39.93 -23.55
N GLY A 166 47.29 40.44 -24.69
CA GLY A 166 47.64 41.74 -25.34
C GLY A 166 48.87 41.79 -26.29
N SER A 167 49.00 42.64 -27.33
CA SER A 167 48.19 43.72 -27.94
C SER A 167 48.77 44.17 -29.31
N HIS A 168 47.91 44.78 -30.15
CA HIS A 168 48.00 45.44 -31.48
C HIS A 168 49.28 46.25 -31.84
N THR A 169 49.70 46.40 -33.11
CA THR A 169 49.00 47.05 -34.26
C THR A 169 49.62 46.67 -35.64
N ASP A 170 48.90 45.96 -36.52
CA ASP A 170 49.25 45.69 -37.95
C ASP A 170 47.93 45.40 -38.73
N ASP A 171 46.92 46.23 -38.49
CA ASP A 171 45.54 45.80 -38.21
C ASP A 171 44.67 45.28 -39.38
N GLU A 172 45.11 45.22 -40.63
CA GLU A 172 44.32 44.63 -41.73
C GLU A 172 44.89 43.28 -42.22
N PHE A 173 46.22 43.21 -42.42
CA PHE A 173 46.90 41.93 -42.60
C PHE A 173 46.90 41.13 -41.30
N ASN A 174 47.09 41.78 -40.14
CA ASN A 174 46.79 41.15 -38.88
C ASN A 174 45.29 40.90 -38.71
N ALA A 175 44.33 41.68 -39.21
CA ALA A 175 42.92 41.25 -39.08
C ALA A 175 42.64 39.95 -39.85
N LEU A 176 43.18 39.78 -41.06
CA LEU A 176 43.04 38.54 -41.84
C LEU A 176 43.91 37.40 -41.31
N GLN A 177 45.14 37.67 -40.89
CA GLN A 177 46.02 36.70 -40.23
C GLN A 177 45.48 36.33 -38.85
N THR A 178 44.84 37.25 -38.13
CA THR A 178 44.16 37.01 -36.84
C THR A 178 42.85 36.31 -37.07
N GLN A 179 42.10 36.58 -38.16
CA GLN A 179 40.94 35.77 -38.54
C GLN A 179 41.35 34.35 -38.95
N LEU A 180 42.44 34.17 -39.70
CA LEU A 180 42.95 32.86 -40.07
C LEU A 180 43.53 32.13 -38.85
N ASN A 181 44.25 32.84 -37.99
CA ASN A 181 44.75 32.30 -36.73
C ASN A 181 43.58 32.00 -35.78
N SER A 182 42.51 32.82 -35.74
CA SER A 182 41.28 32.58 -34.98
C SER A 182 40.54 31.37 -35.53
N ALA A 183 40.36 31.27 -36.84
CA ALA A 183 39.74 30.11 -37.47
C ALA A 183 40.57 28.83 -37.28
N ASN A 184 41.91 28.93 -37.29
CA ASN A 184 42.79 27.81 -36.95
C ASN A 184 42.71 27.46 -35.46
N PHE A 185 42.60 28.45 -34.58
CA PHE A 185 42.39 28.23 -33.14
C PHE A 185 41.02 27.61 -32.86
N GLU A 186 39.98 28.07 -33.53
CA GLU A 186 38.62 27.53 -33.47
C GLU A 186 38.58 26.12 -34.05
N MET A 187 39.29 25.84 -35.14
CA MET A 187 39.42 24.48 -35.65
C MET A 187 40.25 23.58 -34.72
N ALA A 188 41.29 24.11 -34.07
CA ALA A 188 42.04 23.37 -33.07
C ALA A 188 41.17 23.09 -31.83
N ASP A 189 40.40 24.06 -31.37
CA ASP A 189 39.44 23.94 -30.28
C ASP A 189 38.32 22.95 -30.63
N LEU A 190 37.80 22.99 -31.87
CA LEU A 190 36.81 22.01 -32.35
C LEU A 190 37.40 20.61 -32.44
N ARG A 191 38.65 20.45 -32.88
CA ARG A 191 39.35 19.14 -32.89
C ARG A 191 39.57 18.62 -31.47
N GLU A 192 39.91 19.50 -30.55
CA GLU A 192 40.11 19.11 -29.15
C GLU A 192 38.79 18.76 -28.47
N ARG A 193 37.71 19.52 -28.74
CA ARG A 193 36.35 19.16 -28.32
C ARG A 193 35.90 17.84 -28.92
N LEU A 194 36.18 17.58 -30.20
CA LEU A 194 35.89 16.28 -30.84
C LEU A 194 36.65 15.15 -30.16
N ARG A 195 37.94 15.35 -29.87
CA ARG A 195 38.78 14.36 -29.16
C ARG A 195 38.28 14.13 -27.74
N SER A 196 37.80 15.16 -27.04
CA SER A 196 37.15 15.06 -25.73
C SER A 196 35.87 14.24 -25.81
N ILE A 197 35.00 14.54 -26.79
CA ILE A 197 33.75 13.80 -27.02
C ILE A 197 34.03 12.33 -27.37
N GLU A 198 35.03 12.04 -28.20
CA GLU A 198 35.44 10.67 -28.53
C GLU A 198 35.99 9.91 -27.30
N ALA A 199 36.74 10.60 -26.43
CA ALA A 199 37.22 10.04 -25.17
C ALA A 199 36.04 9.77 -24.20
N GLU A 200 35.11 10.71 -24.06
CA GLU A 200 33.90 10.56 -23.24
C GLU A 200 32.99 9.45 -23.77
N ALA A 201 32.82 9.34 -25.09
CA ALA A 201 32.06 8.26 -25.72
C ALA A 201 32.71 6.89 -25.51
N SER A 202 34.04 6.82 -25.60
CA SER A 202 34.80 5.59 -25.32
C SER A 202 34.70 5.19 -23.86
N GLN A 203 34.80 6.16 -22.94
CA GLN A 203 34.63 5.95 -21.51
C GLN A 203 33.20 5.50 -21.16
N SER A 204 32.19 6.13 -21.76
CA SER A 204 30.79 5.74 -21.62
C SER A 204 30.55 4.32 -22.14
N SER A 205 31.12 3.96 -23.29
CA SER A 205 31.04 2.60 -23.84
C SER A 205 31.69 1.56 -22.92
N GLN A 206 32.83 1.87 -22.31
CA GLN A 206 33.49 0.99 -21.34
C GLN A 206 32.64 0.84 -20.06
N GLN A 207 32.05 1.93 -19.58
CA GLN A 207 31.17 1.92 -18.41
C GLN A 207 29.89 1.10 -18.66
N VAL A 208 29.31 1.18 -19.87
CA VAL A 208 28.18 0.34 -20.26
C VAL A 208 28.58 -1.14 -20.33
N ALA A 209 29.78 -1.45 -20.83
CA ALA A 209 30.29 -2.81 -20.88
C ALA A 209 30.51 -3.38 -19.46
N SER A 210 31.08 -2.60 -18.53
CA SER A 210 31.27 -3.04 -17.14
C SER A 210 29.95 -3.27 -16.43
N LEU A 211 28.99 -2.34 -16.56
CA LEU A 211 27.65 -2.49 -15.96
C LEU A 211 26.91 -3.72 -16.50
N ARG A 212 27.06 -4.04 -17.79
CA ARG A 212 26.50 -5.29 -18.36
C ARG A 212 27.14 -6.53 -17.75
N GLN A 213 28.45 -6.52 -17.54
CA GLN A 213 29.16 -7.63 -16.91
C GLN A 213 28.72 -7.81 -15.44
N ASP A 214 28.56 -6.71 -14.70
CA ASP A 214 28.09 -6.74 -13.31
C ASP A 214 26.65 -7.27 -13.22
N MET A 215 25.77 -6.86 -14.13
CA MET A 215 24.39 -7.36 -14.21
C MET A 215 24.33 -8.86 -14.49
N GLU A 216 25.17 -9.37 -15.39
CA GLU A 216 25.22 -10.82 -15.66
C GLU A 216 25.80 -11.58 -14.46
N ALA A 217 26.82 -11.05 -13.79
CA ALA A 217 27.38 -11.64 -12.57
C ALA A 217 26.32 -11.72 -11.46
N LEU A 218 25.53 -10.66 -11.27
CA LEU A 218 24.40 -10.64 -10.32
C LEU A 218 23.31 -11.65 -10.72
N ARG A 219 23.01 -11.77 -12.02
CA ARG A 219 22.03 -12.76 -12.53
C ARG A 219 22.47 -14.18 -12.20
N VAL A 220 23.72 -14.52 -12.46
CA VAL A 220 24.29 -15.84 -12.16
C VAL A 220 24.31 -16.11 -10.66
N ALA A 221 24.69 -15.13 -9.84
CA ALA A 221 24.68 -15.27 -8.38
C ALA A 221 23.26 -15.53 -7.83
N ALA A 222 22.25 -14.81 -8.34
CA ALA A 222 20.85 -15.01 -7.96
C ALA A 222 20.33 -16.40 -8.38
N GLU A 223 20.73 -16.89 -9.55
CA GLU A 223 20.34 -18.21 -10.05
C GLU A 223 20.99 -19.35 -9.24
N GLN A 224 22.25 -19.17 -8.81
CA GLN A 224 22.91 -20.09 -7.90
C GLN A 224 22.26 -20.11 -6.51
N GLN A 225 21.91 -18.94 -5.95
CA GLN A 225 21.22 -18.85 -4.67
C GLN A 225 19.85 -19.54 -4.72
N ARG A 226 19.09 -19.33 -5.80
CA ARG A 226 17.83 -20.04 -6.05
C ARG A 226 18.01 -21.55 -6.08
N SER A 227 19.07 -22.03 -6.74
CA SER A 227 19.34 -23.47 -6.85
C SER A 227 19.66 -24.08 -5.48
N ARG A 228 20.49 -23.40 -4.67
CA ARG A 228 20.80 -23.84 -3.29
C ARG A 228 19.56 -23.88 -2.40
N LEU A 229 18.71 -22.86 -2.47
CA LEU A 229 17.46 -22.84 -1.71
C LEU A 229 16.51 -23.97 -2.15
N HIS A 230 16.51 -24.33 -3.43
CA HIS A 230 15.70 -25.45 -3.92
C HIS A 230 16.20 -26.78 -3.36
N GLU A 231 17.51 -27.03 -3.40
CA GLU A 231 18.13 -28.22 -2.82
C GLU A 231 17.88 -28.32 -1.29
N GLU A 232 17.93 -27.19 -0.58
CA GLU A 232 17.61 -27.15 0.85
C GLU A 232 16.14 -27.49 1.13
N VAL A 233 15.21 -26.95 0.35
CA VAL A 233 13.79 -27.28 0.44
C VAL A 233 13.54 -28.77 0.20
N ASP A 234 14.19 -29.36 -0.81
CA ASP A 234 14.04 -30.79 -1.10
C ASP A 234 14.63 -31.67 0.01
N SER A 235 15.77 -31.28 0.58
CA SER A 235 16.37 -31.93 1.75
C SER A 235 15.46 -31.87 2.98
N LEU A 236 14.85 -30.71 3.24
CA LEU A 236 13.91 -30.53 4.33
C LEU A 236 12.64 -31.38 4.14
N LYS A 237 12.08 -31.45 2.92
CA LYS A 237 10.94 -32.32 2.61
C LYS A 237 11.28 -33.80 2.79
N ALA A 238 12.48 -34.24 2.40
CA ALA A 238 12.92 -35.61 2.62
C ALA A 238 13.02 -35.92 4.12
N ARG A 239 13.54 -34.98 4.91
CA ARG A 239 13.62 -35.10 6.37
C ARG A 239 12.23 -35.13 7.01
N GLU A 240 11.31 -34.29 6.56
CA GLU A 240 9.91 -34.28 7.01
C GLU A 240 9.25 -35.63 6.77
N SER A 241 9.33 -36.16 5.54
CA SER A 241 8.79 -37.48 5.20
C SER A 241 9.41 -38.61 6.03
N SER A 242 10.72 -38.55 6.31
CA SER A 242 11.39 -39.53 7.18
C SER A 242 10.89 -39.44 8.63
N LEU A 243 10.67 -38.24 9.15
CA LEU A 243 10.14 -38.04 10.50
C LEU A 243 8.69 -38.48 10.61
N GLU A 244 7.87 -38.21 9.59
CA GLU A 244 6.47 -38.63 9.54
C GLU A 244 6.36 -40.16 9.51
N THR A 245 7.23 -40.83 8.75
CA THR A 245 7.34 -42.30 8.74
C THR A 245 7.77 -42.84 10.11
N ALA A 246 8.77 -42.23 10.75
CA ALA A 246 9.24 -42.62 12.07
C ALA A 246 8.14 -42.45 13.13
N LEU A 247 7.39 -41.35 13.08
CA LEU A 247 6.29 -41.05 14.00
C LEU A 247 5.15 -42.05 13.83
N SER A 248 4.78 -42.38 12.58
CA SER A 248 3.80 -43.42 12.29
C SER A 248 4.24 -44.78 12.85
N SER A 249 5.50 -45.16 12.63
CA SER A 249 6.06 -46.42 13.13
C SER A 249 6.06 -46.49 14.67
N GLN A 250 6.43 -45.40 15.34
CA GLN A 250 6.43 -45.29 16.79
C GLN A 250 5.01 -45.39 17.35
N GLN A 251 4.02 -44.79 16.68
CA GLN A 251 2.63 -44.86 17.10
C GLN A 251 2.05 -46.27 16.94
N THR A 252 2.41 -47.01 15.89
CA THR A 252 2.07 -48.43 15.78
C THR A 252 2.77 -49.29 16.83
N GLN A 253 4.04 -49.00 17.14
CA GLN A 253 4.79 -49.71 18.17
C GLN A 253 4.15 -49.51 19.55
N MET A 254 3.84 -48.27 19.93
CA MET A 254 3.16 -47.98 21.21
C MET A 254 1.82 -48.69 21.31
N LYS A 255 1.00 -48.69 20.25
CA LYS A 255 -0.28 -49.41 20.25
C LYS A 255 -0.10 -50.92 20.40
N THR A 256 0.96 -51.47 19.83
CA THR A 256 1.27 -52.91 19.93
C THR A 256 1.74 -53.25 21.33
N ASP A 257 2.64 -52.45 21.89
CA ASP A 257 3.16 -52.62 23.25
C ASP A 257 2.03 -52.46 24.29
N GLU A 258 1.17 -51.44 24.13
CA GLU A 258 0.00 -51.19 24.97
C GLU A 258 -1.01 -52.35 24.90
N ASN A 259 -1.32 -52.85 23.71
CA ASN A 259 -2.17 -54.04 23.55
C ASN A 259 -1.54 -55.28 24.19
N SER A 260 -0.23 -55.48 24.05
CA SER A 260 0.46 -56.63 24.65
C SER A 260 0.46 -56.58 26.17
N LEU A 261 0.60 -55.39 26.75
CA LEU A 261 0.56 -55.19 28.19
C LEU A 261 -0.85 -55.40 28.74
N LEU A 262 -1.86 -54.85 28.04
CA LEU A 262 -3.27 -55.07 28.38
C LEU A 262 -3.63 -56.56 28.30
N GLU A 263 -3.14 -57.28 27.29
CA GLU A 263 -3.38 -58.71 27.16
C GLU A 263 -2.69 -59.50 28.30
N ALA A 264 -1.45 -59.15 28.66
CA ALA A 264 -0.76 -59.73 29.81
C ALA A 264 -1.50 -59.47 31.13
N ASP A 265 -1.94 -58.24 31.39
CA ASP A 265 -2.73 -57.90 32.58
C ASP A 265 -4.06 -58.65 32.59
N HIS A 266 -4.70 -58.81 31.44
CA HIS A 266 -5.96 -59.54 31.33
C HIS A 266 -5.78 -61.03 31.63
N THR A 267 -4.67 -61.64 31.20
CA THR A 267 -4.33 -63.02 31.60
C THR A 267 -4.03 -63.13 33.09
N LYS A 268 -3.34 -62.14 33.67
CA LYS A 268 -3.02 -62.15 35.10
C LYS A 268 -4.26 -61.98 35.98
N ILE A 269 -5.21 -61.15 35.56
CA ILE A 269 -6.51 -61.00 36.23
C ILE A 269 -7.26 -62.33 36.24
N LYS A 270 -7.36 -63.02 35.09
CA LYS A 270 -8.02 -64.34 35.01
C LYS A 270 -7.37 -65.39 35.91
N GLU A 271 -6.04 -65.37 36.00
CA GLU A 271 -5.30 -66.25 36.91
C GLU A 271 -5.62 -65.96 38.38
N LEU A 272 -5.66 -64.68 38.77
CA LEU A 272 -6.02 -64.29 40.13
C LEU A 272 -7.50 -64.61 40.47
N GLU A 273 -8.41 -64.46 39.51
CA GLU A 273 -9.81 -64.87 39.65
C GLU A 273 -9.94 -66.38 39.87
N TYR A 274 -9.17 -67.18 39.13
CA TYR A 274 -9.13 -68.63 39.31
C TYR A 274 -8.59 -69.02 40.70
N GLN A 275 -7.50 -68.41 41.15
CA GLN A 275 -6.93 -68.63 42.49
C GLN A 275 -7.91 -68.24 43.60
N LEU A 276 -8.64 -67.14 43.41
CA LEU A 276 -9.66 -66.70 44.36
C LEU A 276 -10.81 -67.70 44.47
N GLU A 277 -11.30 -68.23 43.35
CA GLU A 277 -12.36 -69.24 43.38
C GLU A 277 -11.87 -70.56 43.99
N GLN A 278 -10.61 -70.94 43.74
CA GLN A 278 -9.98 -72.10 44.40
C GLN A 278 -9.95 -71.94 45.94
N HIS A 279 -9.47 -70.79 46.44
CA HIS A 279 -9.46 -70.52 47.88
C HIS A 279 -10.85 -70.45 48.49
N LYS A 280 -11.85 -70.01 47.73
CA LYS A 280 -13.25 -69.99 48.18
C LYS A 280 -13.80 -71.41 48.33
N ILE A 281 -13.51 -72.31 47.40
CA ILE A 281 -13.87 -73.73 47.50
C ILE A 281 -13.15 -74.38 48.70
N GLU A 282 -11.87 -74.09 48.89
CA GLU A 282 -11.09 -74.60 50.02
C GLU A 282 -11.66 -74.12 51.37
N ASN A 283 -12.02 -72.83 51.48
CA ASN A 283 -12.67 -72.29 52.67
C ASN A 283 -14.03 -72.95 52.94
N GLN A 284 -14.85 -73.18 51.91
CA GLN A 284 -16.12 -73.91 52.07
C GLN A 284 -15.89 -75.33 52.58
N HIS A 285 -14.84 -76.00 52.09
CA HIS A 285 -14.49 -77.33 52.55
C HIS A 285 -14.04 -77.35 54.01
N LEU A 286 -13.15 -76.42 54.41
CA LEU A 286 -12.70 -76.28 55.79
C LEU A 286 -13.86 -75.93 56.72
N GLN A 287 -14.78 -75.06 56.29
CA GLN A 287 -15.94 -74.70 57.10
C GLN A 287 -16.90 -75.89 57.29
N LYS A 288 -17.05 -76.75 56.27
CA LYS A 288 -17.78 -78.01 56.42
C LYS A 288 -17.08 -78.95 57.40
N GLN A 289 -15.75 -79.10 57.31
CA GLN A 289 -15.00 -79.92 58.25
C GLN A 289 -15.14 -79.43 59.70
N LEU A 290 -15.12 -78.11 59.92
CA LEU A 290 -15.37 -77.52 61.24
C LEU A 290 -16.77 -77.85 61.74
N SER A 291 -17.80 -77.69 60.90
CA SER A 291 -19.18 -78.06 61.26
C SER A 291 -19.33 -79.54 61.61
N ASP A 292 -18.64 -80.44 60.88
CA ASP A 292 -18.65 -81.87 61.17
C ASP A 292 -17.95 -82.17 62.50
N LYS A 293 -16.90 -81.42 62.85
CA LYS A 293 -16.20 -81.53 64.14
C LYS A 293 -17.03 -81.00 65.30
N ASP A 294 -17.73 -79.88 65.13
CA ASP A 294 -18.66 -79.35 66.14
C ASP A 294 -19.77 -80.35 66.43
N PHE A 295 -20.32 -81.00 65.40
CA PHE A 295 -21.31 -82.07 65.57
C PHE A 295 -20.74 -83.29 66.32
N GLN A 296 -19.47 -83.66 66.07
CA GLN A 296 -18.79 -84.73 66.82
C GLN A 296 -18.60 -84.36 68.30
N LEU A 297 -18.23 -83.11 68.58
CA LEU A 297 -18.10 -82.60 69.94
C LEU A 297 -19.44 -82.60 70.69
N GLU A 298 -20.52 -82.19 70.02
CA GLU A 298 -21.87 -82.24 70.59
C GLU A 298 -22.31 -83.68 70.93
N GLN A 299 -21.95 -84.66 70.09
CA GLN A 299 -22.19 -86.06 70.42
C GLN A 299 -21.38 -86.51 71.65
N LEU A 300 -20.11 -86.13 71.76
CA LEU A 300 -19.29 -86.44 72.93
C LEU A 300 -19.86 -85.84 74.21
N ASP A 301 -20.34 -84.60 74.16
CA ASP A 301 -21.02 -83.96 75.31
C ASP A 301 -22.30 -84.70 75.70
N ASN A 302 -23.06 -85.21 74.74
CA ASN A 302 -24.23 -86.05 75.02
C ASN A 302 -23.85 -87.38 75.68
N TYR A 303 -22.76 -88.02 75.25
CA TYR A 303 -22.25 -89.23 75.91
C TYR A 303 -21.77 -88.93 77.33
N ARG A 304 -21.09 -87.80 77.53
CA ARG A 304 -20.65 -87.35 78.86
C ARG A 304 -21.83 -87.15 79.81
N ARG A 305 -22.88 -86.45 79.38
CA ARG A 305 -24.11 -86.27 80.20
C ARG A 305 -24.77 -87.61 80.56
N ARG A 306 -24.83 -88.57 79.62
CA ARG A 306 -25.35 -89.91 79.93
C ARG A 306 -24.49 -90.65 80.94
N ALA A 307 -23.17 -90.48 80.88
CA ALA A 307 -22.27 -91.04 81.87
C ALA A 307 -22.53 -90.44 83.26
N ASP A 308 -22.64 -89.11 83.36
CA ASP A 308 -22.95 -88.39 84.61
C ASP A 308 -24.32 -88.83 85.19
N ASP A 309 -25.34 -89.00 84.34
CA ASP A 309 -26.66 -89.53 84.73
C ASP A 309 -26.56 -90.97 85.26
N SER A 310 -25.72 -91.81 84.64
CA SER A 310 -25.51 -93.19 85.06
C SER A 310 -24.75 -93.26 86.39
N GLU A 311 -23.75 -92.40 86.59
CA GLU A 311 -23.01 -92.27 87.84
C GLU A 311 -23.94 -91.82 88.99
N SER A 312 -24.81 -90.85 88.72
CA SER A 312 -25.82 -90.40 89.67
C SER A 312 -26.77 -91.52 90.10
N LYS A 313 -27.18 -92.39 89.15
CA LYS A 313 -28.00 -93.58 89.46
C LYS A 313 -27.22 -94.59 90.31
N VAL A 314 -25.94 -94.81 90.03
CA VAL A 314 -25.09 -95.71 90.83
C VAL A 314 -24.98 -95.20 92.26
N LEU A 315 -24.69 -93.91 92.45
CA LEU A 315 -24.62 -93.30 93.78
C LEU A 315 -25.95 -93.44 94.55
N GLN A 316 -27.09 -93.27 93.88
CA GLN A 316 -28.41 -93.49 94.48
C GLN A 316 -28.59 -94.95 94.93
N THR A 317 -28.29 -95.92 94.06
CA THR A 317 -28.40 -97.34 94.42
C THR A 317 -27.45 -97.73 95.57
N GLN A 318 -26.28 -97.11 95.63
CA GLN A 318 -25.32 -97.33 96.72
C GLN A 318 -25.85 -96.80 98.06
N ALA A 319 -26.53 -95.65 98.06
CA ALA A 319 -27.20 -95.11 99.24
C ALA A 319 -28.36 -96.02 99.70
N ASP A 320 -29.16 -96.53 98.77
CA ASP A 320 -30.25 -97.46 99.07
C ASP A 320 -29.73 -98.77 99.69
N ILE A 321 -28.63 -99.33 99.17
CA ILE A 321 -27.95 -100.51 99.75
C ILE A 321 -27.48 -100.23 101.18
N ALA A 322 -26.84 -99.08 101.43
CA ALA A 322 -26.38 -98.71 102.77
C ALA A 322 -27.55 -98.61 103.78
N SER A 323 -28.69 -98.08 103.34
CA SER A 323 -29.92 -98.03 104.15
C SER A 323 -30.44 -99.43 104.50
N LEU A 324 -30.49 -100.34 103.51
CA LEU A 324 -30.91 -101.73 103.72
C LEU A 324 -29.96 -102.50 104.65
N GLN A 325 -28.65 -102.29 104.53
CA GLN A 325 -27.65 -102.87 105.43
C GLN A 325 -27.86 -102.43 106.88
N SER A 326 -28.18 -101.15 107.10
CA SER A 326 -28.49 -100.61 108.43
C SER A 326 -29.75 -101.25 109.04
N GLN A 327 -30.80 -101.44 108.23
CA GLN A 327 -32.03 -102.12 108.66
C GLN A 327 -31.79 -103.59 109.02
N LEU A 328 -30.94 -104.28 108.25
CA LEU A 328 -30.55 -105.67 108.52
C LEU A 328 -29.77 -105.77 109.84
N GLN A 329 -28.82 -104.84 110.08
CA GLN A 329 -28.04 -104.80 111.31
C GLN A 329 -28.94 -104.64 112.55
N ALA A 330 -29.93 -103.74 112.51
CA ALA A 330 -30.89 -103.55 113.60
C ALA A 330 -31.72 -104.81 113.90
N LYS A 331 -32.04 -105.60 112.87
CA LYS A 331 -32.76 -106.88 113.03
C LYS A 331 -31.87 -107.98 113.60
N CYS A 332 -30.59 -108.00 113.25
CA CYS A 332 -29.60 -108.91 113.85
C CYS A 332 -29.41 -108.64 115.35
N ASP A 333 -29.35 -107.37 115.75
CA ASP A 333 -29.19 -106.96 117.16
C ASP A 333 -30.41 -107.35 118.02
N GLU A 334 -31.62 -107.38 117.43
CA GLU A 334 -32.88 -107.80 118.08
C GLU A 334 -32.92 -109.32 118.34
N VAL A 335 -32.32 -110.13 117.45
CA VAL A 335 -32.22 -111.59 117.58
C VAL A 335 -31.13 -111.99 118.61
N ALA A 336 -30.05 -111.23 118.70
CA ALA A 336 -28.94 -111.49 119.62
C ALA A 336 -29.30 -111.34 121.11
N SER A 337 -30.35 -110.60 121.45
CA SER A 337 -30.77 -110.36 122.84
C SER A 337 -31.52 -111.53 123.50
N TYR A 338 -32.04 -112.50 122.73
CA TYR A 338 -32.94 -113.55 123.25
C TYR A 338 -32.24 -114.90 123.51
N SER A 339 -31.07 -115.16 122.90
CA SER A 339 -30.37 -116.45 122.98
C SER A 339 -29.20 -116.49 123.99
N CYS A 340 -28.91 -115.39 124.68
CA CYS A 340 -27.57 -115.10 125.23
C CYS A 340 -27.25 -115.61 126.65
N SER A 341 -28.08 -116.42 127.32
CA SER A 341 -27.80 -116.83 128.73
C SER A 341 -27.43 -118.31 128.94
N LYS A 342 -27.56 -119.18 127.93
CA LYS A 342 -27.26 -120.62 128.10
C LYS A 342 -26.35 -121.23 127.04
N CYS A 343 -26.05 -120.51 125.96
CA CYS A 343 -25.02 -120.90 124.99
C CYS A 343 -23.62 -120.33 125.35
N SER A 344 -23.57 -119.27 126.17
CA SER A 344 -22.33 -118.56 126.52
C SER A 344 -21.29 -119.42 127.26
N GLU A 345 -21.70 -120.42 128.06
CA GLU A 345 -20.75 -121.27 128.81
C GLU A 345 -20.11 -122.41 127.99
N LEU A 346 -20.74 -122.80 126.88
CA LEU A 346 -20.28 -123.91 126.04
C LEU A 346 -19.67 -123.43 124.71
N GLU A 347 -19.99 -122.22 124.28
CA GLU A 347 -19.35 -121.54 123.15
C GLU A 347 -17.96 -120.98 123.50
N ASP A 348 -17.72 -120.52 124.74
CA ASP A 348 -16.41 -119.96 125.14
C ASP A 348 -15.23 -120.93 124.95
N LYS A 349 -15.45 -122.24 125.13
CA LYS A 349 -14.38 -123.25 124.99
C LYS A 349 -14.21 -123.81 123.58
N LEU A 350 -15.22 -123.65 122.71
CA LEU A 350 -15.15 -124.08 121.30
C LEU A 350 -14.79 -122.91 120.37
N ALA A 351 -15.15 -121.69 120.75
CA ALA A 351 -14.79 -120.44 120.09
C ALA A 351 -13.31 -120.12 120.25
N GLU A 352 -12.66 -120.44 121.37
CA GLU A 352 -11.22 -120.15 121.56
C GLU A 352 -10.31 -120.90 120.56
N ILE A 353 -10.65 -122.16 120.24
CA ILE A 353 -9.90 -122.99 119.28
C ILE A 353 -10.25 -122.65 117.82
N THR A 354 -11.51 -122.32 117.53
CA THR A 354 -11.96 -121.92 116.18
C THR A 354 -11.53 -120.48 115.83
N GLN A 355 -11.53 -119.57 116.80
CA GLN A 355 -11.04 -118.18 116.66
C GLN A 355 -9.57 -118.13 116.28
N LEU A 356 -8.71 -119.00 116.83
CA LEU A 356 -7.29 -118.98 116.47
C LEU A 356 -7.05 -119.43 115.03
N TYR A 357 -7.83 -120.38 114.51
CA TYR A 357 -7.73 -120.84 113.13
C TYR A 357 -8.36 -119.86 112.13
N GLU A 358 -9.52 -119.28 112.46
CA GLU A 358 -10.15 -118.20 111.69
C GLU A 358 -9.31 -116.93 111.70
N LYS A 359 -8.64 -116.58 112.80
CA LYS A 359 -7.77 -115.40 112.90
C LYS A 359 -6.52 -115.50 112.02
N VAL A 360 -5.98 -116.71 111.84
CA VAL A 360 -4.88 -116.96 110.88
C VAL A 360 -5.39 -116.87 109.43
N ASN A 361 -6.55 -117.48 109.11
CA ASN A 361 -7.13 -117.39 107.76
C ASN A 361 -7.60 -115.97 107.40
N LEU A 362 -8.16 -115.22 108.35
CA LEU A 362 -8.48 -113.80 108.21
C LEU A 362 -7.22 -112.95 108.07
N GLY A 363 -6.15 -113.28 108.80
CA GLY A 363 -4.85 -112.63 108.65
C GLY A 363 -4.27 -112.81 107.24
N ARG A 364 -4.39 -114.03 106.68
CA ARG A 364 -3.97 -114.33 105.31
C ARG A 364 -4.84 -113.63 104.27
N SER A 365 -6.17 -113.69 104.39
CA SER A 365 -7.08 -112.99 103.49
C SER A 365 -6.90 -111.47 103.54
N ARG A 366 -6.63 -110.90 104.73
CA ARG A 366 -6.29 -109.47 104.87
C ARG A 366 -4.96 -109.15 104.21
N SER A 367 -3.95 -110.02 104.34
CA SER A 367 -2.68 -109.85 103.65
C SER A 367 -2.85 -109.91 102.13
N ASP A 368 -3.65 -110.84 101.61
CA ASP A 368 -3.92 -110.97 100.17
C ASP A 368 -4.72 -109.77 99.64
N SER A 369 -5.70 -109.27 100.40
CA SER A 369 -6.41 -108.02 100.08
C SER A 369 -5.47 -106.81 100.10
N LEU A 370 -4.56 -106.72 101.08
CA LEU A 370 -3.58 -105.64 101.14
C LEU A 370 -2.63 -105.70 99.94
N ILE A 371 -2.19 -106.90 99.55
CA ILE A 371 -1.36 -107.11 98.36
C ILE A 371 -2.11 -106.68 97.10
N ALA A 372 -3.39 -107.07 96.95
CA ALA A 372 -4.21 -106.67 95.81
C ALA A 372 -4.43 -105.15 95.75
N GLU A 373 -4.66 -104.51 96.90
CA GLU A 373 -4.78 -103.05 97.02
C GLU A 373 -3.48 -102.34 96.67
N THR A 374 -2.34 -102.84 97.17
CA THR A 374 -1.02 -102.28 96.85
C THR A 374 -0.70 -102.45 95.36
N GLN A 375 -1.12 -103.56 94.74
CA GLN A 375 -0.97 -103.78 93.30
C GLN A 375 -1.88 -102.87 92.46
N SER A 376 -3.12 -102.61 92.91
CA SER A 376 -4.03 -101.64 92.29
C SER A 376 -3.44 -100.23 92.37
N GLN A 377 -2.99 -99.81 93.54
CA GLN A 377 -2.33 -98.51 93.76
C GLN A 377 -1.06 -98.36 92.91
N LEU A 378 -0.29 -99.44 92.73
CA LEU A 378 0.86 -99.42 91.82
C LEU A 378 0.44 -99.25 90.36
N GLY A 379 -0.66 -99.90 89.93
CA GLY A 379 -1.23 -99.73 88.58
C GLY A 379 -1.75 -98.30 88.34
N GLU A 380 -2.42 -97.71 89.33
CA GLU A 380 -2.84 -96.32 89.31
C GLU A 380 -1.64 -95.37 89.22
N MET A 381 -0.60 -95.59 90.03
CA MET A 381 0.64 -94.81 89.99
C MET A 381 1.36 -94.91 88.64
N GLN A 382 1.36 -96.09 88.00
CA GLN A 382 1.91 -96.25 86.65
C GLN A 382 1.09 -95.48 85.61
N THR A 383 -0.23 -95.47 85.74
CA THR A 383 -1.13 -94.70 84.87
C THR A 383 -0.92 -93.21 85.03
N ILE A 384 -0.83 -92.72 86.28
CA ILE A 384 -0.51 -91.32 86.59
C ILE A 384 0.85 -90.93 86.03
N ARG A 385 1.86 -91.81 86.14
CA ARG A 385 3.18 -91.58 85.56
C ARG A 385 3.13 -91.45 84.03
N GLN A 386 2.35 -92.31 83.35
CA GLN A 386 2.15 -92.20 81.90
C GLN A 386 1.44 -90.89 81.52
N GLN A 387 0.40 -90.50 82.27
CA GLN A 387 -0.29 -89.23 82.06
C GLN A 387 0.62 -88.02 82.28
N PHE A 388 1.50 -88.08 83.29
CA PHE A 388 2.47 -87.03 83.56
C PHE A 388 3.46 -86.88 82.39
N VAL A 389 4.03 -87.99 81.89
CA VAL A 389 4.92 -87.96 80.71
C VAL A 389 4.20 -87.39 79.49
N ALA A 390 2.97 -87.83 79.19
CA ALA A 390 2.18 -87.29 78.08
C ALA A 390 1.78 -85.81 78.27
N SER A 391 1.67 -85.34 79.50
CA SER A 391 1.45 -83.91 79.80
C SER A 391 2.73 -83.09 79.64
N GLN A 392 3.88 -83.66 79.97
CA GLN A 392 5.18 -83.04 79.82
C GLN A 392 5.56 -82.88 78.34
N GLU A 393 5.34 -83.92 77.52
CA GLU A 393 5.53 -83.84 76.07
C GLU A 393 4.65 -82.75 75.44
N ARG A 394 3.37 -82.66 75.85
CA ARG A 394 2.48 -81.59 75.41
C ARG A 394 2.98 -80.21 75.81
N LEU A 395 3.56 -80.06 76.99
CA LEU A 395 4.10 -78.79 77.48
C LEU A 395 5.34 -78.39 76.69
N ASP A 396 6.22 -79.35 76.38
CA ASP A 396 7.39 -79.14 75.53
C ASP A 396 7.01 -78.72 74.10
N ASP A 397 5.98 -79.34 73.52
CA ASP A 397 5.44 -78.95 72.21
C ASP A 397 4.84 -77.54 72.22
N MET A 398 4.09 -77.21 73.28
CA MET A 398 3.55 -75.85 73.48
C MET A 398 4.67 -74.80 73.63
N MET A 399 5.78 -75.18 74.26
CA MET A 399 6.94 -74.31 74.45
C MET A 399 7.67 -74.08 73.11
N LYS A 400 7.83 -75.12 72.28
CA LYS A 400 8.37 -74.99 70.91
C LYS A 400 7.48 -74.11 70.03
N GLN A 401 6.16 -74.27 70.12
CA GLN A 401 5.21 -73.42 69.39
C GLN A 401 5.31 -71.96 69.83
N ASN A 402 5.44 -71.68 71.13
CA ASN A 402 5.66 -70.32 71.64
C ASN A 402 6.94 -69.69 71.12
N LEU A 403 8.04 -70.44 71.08
CA LEU A 403 9.30 -69.96 70.51
C LEU A 403 9.15 -69.60 69.03
N THR A 404 8.51 -70.49 68.25
CA THR A 404 8.24 -70.26 66.82
C THR A 404 7.34 -69.04 66.60
N LEU A 405 6.33 -68.83 67.46
CA LEU A 405 5.46 -67.65 67.39
C LEU A 405 6.21 -66.36 67.74
N ASN A 406 7.09 -66.39 68.74
CA ASN A 406 7.92 -65.24 69.09
C ASN A 406 8.89 -64.85 67.97
N GLU A 407 9.50 -65.83 67.30
CA GLU A 407 10.33 -65.59 66.12
C GLU A 407 9.52 -64.91 65.01
N LYS A 408 8.33 -65.44 64.68
CA LYS A 408 7.43 -64.81 63.70
C LYS A 408 6.98 -63.41 64.09
N ILE A 409 6.75 -63.14 65.38
CA ILE A 409 6.43 -61.79 65.87
C ILE A 409 7.62 -60.86 65.62
N SER A 410 8.84 -61.31 65.93
CA SER A 410 10.05 -60.50 65.71
C SER A 410 10.30 -60.20 64.22
N GLU A 411 10.07 -61.18 63.33
CA GLU A 411 10.13 -60.98 61.87
C GLU A 411 9.12 -59.93 61.42
N LYS A 412 7.88 -60.00 61.93
CA LYS A 412 6.82 -59.04 61.61
C LYS A 412 7.12 -57.65 62.15
N GLU A 413 7.75 -57.52 63.31
CA GLU A 413 8.21 -56.23 63.84
C GLU A 413 9.28 -55.58 62.97
N ILE A 414 10.20 -56.37 62.41
CA ILE A 414 11.21 -55.91 61.44
C ILE A 414 10.54 -55.49 60.13
N GLU A 415 9.59 -56.27 59.62
CA GLU A 415 8.83 -55.93 58.41
C GLU A 415 8.05 -54.63 58.58
N VAL A 416 7.36 -54.44 59.71
CA VAL A 416 6.65 -53.20 60.05
C VAL A 416 7.62 -52.01 60.15
N SER A 417 8.80 -52.22 60.71
CA SER A 417 9.83 -51.17 60.82
C SER A 417 10.35 -50.76 59.44
N THR A 418 10.52 -51.72 58.53
CA THR A 418 10.93 -51.50 57.14
C THR A 418 9.86 -50.75 56.36
N LEU A 419 8.60 -51.20 56.44
CA LEU A 419 7.46 -50.53 55.79
C LEU A 419 7.27 -49.09 56.31
N LYS A 420 7.49 -48.84 57.61
CA LYS A 420 7.48 -47.48 58.16
C LYS A 420 8.58 -46.59 57.58
N ALA A 421 9.78 -47.14 57.34
CA ALA A 421 10.88 -46.40 56.73
C ALA A 421 10.57 -46.07 55.26
N GLU A 422 10.02 -47.03 54.50
CA GLU A 422 9.57 -46.82 53.13
C GLU A 422 8.45 -45.78 53.07
N MET A 423 7.44 -45.86 53.94
CA MET A 423 6.36 -44.87 54.01
C MET A 423 6.89 -43.45 54.27
N LYS A 424 7.90 -43.30 55.13
CA LYS A 424 8.57 -42.00 55.33
C LYS A 424 9.28 -41.52 54.06
N LYS A 425 9.96 -42.41 53.33
CA LYS A 425 10.62 -42.10 52.06
C LYS A 425 9.61 -41.61 51.02
N TRP A 426 8.52 -42.34 50.81
CA TRP A 426 7.45 -41.96 49.89
C TRP A 426 6.79 -40.64 50.29
N SER A 427 6.60 -40.40 51.58
CA SER A 427 6.06 -39.12 52.08
C SER A 427 6.99 -37.94 51.77
N MET A 428 8.31 -38.13 51.92
CA MET A 428 9.31 -37.11 51.53
C MET A 428 9.32 -36.87 50.02
N GLU A 429 9.31 -37.92 49.20
CA GLU A 429 9.24 -37.82 47.74
C GLU A 429 7.96 -37.12 47.28
N MET A 430 6.82 -37.40 47.93
CA MET A 430 5.56 -36.71 47.63
C MET A 430 5.60 -35.23 47.99
N ALA A 431 6.21 -34.87 49.13
CA ALA A 431 6.41 -33.47 49.52
C ALA A 431 7.33 -32.73 48.54
N GLU A 432 8.38 -33.39 48.04
CA GLU A 432 9.30 -32.83 47.05
C GLU A 432 8.63 -32.65 45.68
N LEU A 433 7.86 -33.64 45.22
CA LEU A 433 7.04 -33.51 43.99
C LEU A 433 6.01 -32.40 44.11
N GLN A 434 5.37 -32.24 45.27
CA GLN A 434 4.42 -31.17 45.52
C GLN A 434 5.10 -29.79 45.49
N ALA A 435 6.32 -29.68 46.03
CA ALA A 435 7.13 -28.47 45.93
C ALA A 435 7.49 -28.17 44.47
N GLN A 436 7.98 -29.15 43.71
CA GLN A 436 8.31 -29.00 42.29
C GLN A 436 7.08 -28.58 41.47
N HIS A 437 5.91 -29.15 41.74
CA HIS A 437 4.65 -28.76 41.09
C HIS A 437 4.27 -27.31 41.40
N SER A 438 4.51 -26.83 42.63
CA SER A 438 4.26 -25.44 43.00
C SER A 438 5.20 -24.47 42.26
N THR A 439 6.48 -24.84 42.10
CA THR A 439 7.47 -24.06 41.34
C THR A 439 7.11 -24.02 39.85
N LEU A 440 6.82 -25.17 39.24
CA LEU A 440 6.39 -25.25 37.84
C LEU A 440 5.12 -24.43 37.56
N LYS A 441 4.18 -24.40 38.51
CA LYS A 441 2.97 -23.58 38.40
C LYS A 441 3.32 -22.08 38.42
N SER A 442 4.26 -21.67 39.26
CA SER A 442 4.80 -20.30 39.28
C SER A 442 5.47 -19.94 37.96
N ASP A 443 6.35 -20.81 37.44
CA ASP A 443 7.04 -20.61 36.18
C ASP A 443 6.05 -20.52 35.01
N THR A 444 5.00 -21.33 35.02
CA THR A 444 3.91 -21.28 34.02
C THR A 444 3.18 -19.95 34.07
N THR A 445 2.90 -19.41 35.27
CA THR A 445 2.29 -18.09 35.40
C THR A 445 3.21 -16.97 34.93
N GLU A 446 4.51 -17.04 35.20
CA GLU A 446 5.49 -16.07 34.69
C GLU A 446 5.62 -16.15 33.16
N HIS A 447 5.69 -17.35 32.59
CA HIS A 447 5.71 -17.55 31.14
C HIS A 447 4.45 -17.01 30.48
N ARG A 448 3.28 -17.21 31.09
CA ARG A 448 2.03 -16.62 30.62
C ARG A 448 2.08 -15.10 30.64
N GLN A 449 2.55 -14.49 31.73
CA GLN A 449 2.70 -13.03 31.80
C GLN A 449 3.70 -12.48 30.77
N ARG A 450 4.83 -13.17 30.55
CA ARG A 450 5.79 -12.81 29.49
C ARG A 450 5.16 -12.93 28.12
N SER A 451 4.38 -14.00 27.86
CA SER A 451 3.65 -14.16 26.60
C SER A 451 2.61 -13.07 26.38
N GLU A 452 1.86 -12.67 27.43
CA GLU A 452 0.91 -11.57 27.36
C GLU A 452 1.61 -10.23 27.09
N SER A 453 2.76 -9.98 27.73
CA SER A 453 3.59 -8.79 27.50
C SER A 453 4.11 -8.72 26.06
N VAL A 454 4.68 -9.81 25.55
CA VAL A 454 5.17 -9.89 24.17
C VAL A 454 4.02 -9.72 23.16
N ASN A 455 2.85 -10.28 23.45
CA ASN A 455 1.68 -10.11 22.59
C ASN A 455 1.18 -8.65 22.59
N ALA A 456 1.25 -7.95 23.73
CA ALA A 456 0.94 -6.52 23.81
C ALA A 456 1.96 -5.65 23.05
N GLU A 457 3.25 -5.99 23.13
CA GLU A 457 4.29 -5.33 22.33
C GLU A 457 4.12 -5.59 20.83
N PHE A 458 3.75 -6.82 20.45
CA PHE A 458 3.43 -7.18 19.07
C PHE A 458 2.25 -6.37 18.53
N GLN A 459 1.17 -6.22 19.30
CA GLN A 459 0.03 -5.39 18.91
C GLN A 459 0.43 -3.93 18.70
N LYS A 460 1.24 -3.35 19.59
CA LYS A 460 1.78 -1.98 19.42
C LYS A 460 2.67 -1.87 18.18
N ALA A 461 3.50 -2.87 17.90
CA ALA A 461 4.31 -2.92 16.69
C ALA A 461 3.43 -3.01 15.42
N GLU A 462 2.33 -3.76 15.47
CA GLU A 462 1.38 -3.86 14.36
C GLU A 462 0.63 -2.54 14.12
N GLU A 463 0.21 -1.85 15.18
CA GLU A 463 -0.42 -0.54 15.11
C GLU A 463 0.52 0.51 14.53
N THR A 464 1.77 0.59 15.02
CA THR A 464 2.78 1.50 14.46
C THR A 464 3.10 1.18 13.01
N ARG A 465 3.11 -0.10 12.62
CA ARG A 465 3.24 -0.51 11.21
C ARG A 465 2.07 -0.01 10.36
N LYS A 466 0.83 -0.14 10.85
CA LYS A 466 -0.38 0.38 10.17
C LYS A 466 -0.34 1.89 10.03
N GLU A 467 0.09 2.62 11.07
CA GLU A 467 0.27 4.07 11.00
C GLU A 467 1.33 4.46 9.96
N LEU A 468 2.50 3.81 9.96
CA LEU A 468 3.55 4.06 8.98
C LEU A 468 3.09 3.74 7.54
N GLN A 469 2.36 2.64 7.35
CA GLN A 469 1.79 2.27 6.07
C GLN A 469 0.79 3.34 5.57
N THR A 470 -0.06 3.85 6.47
CA THR A 470 -1.01 4.92 6.16
C THR A 470 -0.27 6.21 5.80
N ARG A 471 0.82 6.53 6.51
CA ARG A 471 1.65 7.71 6.25
C ARG A 471 2.39 7.62 4.92
N CYS A 472 2.89 6.44 4.56
CA CYS A 472 3.47 6.18 3.24
C CYS A 472 2.43 6.37 2.13
N ALA A 473 1.22 5.81 2.29
CA ALA A 473 0.14 6.00 1.32
C ALA A 473 -0.27 7.48 1.16
N GLN A 474 -0.27 8.26 2.25
CA GLN A 474 -0.51 9.71 2.19
C GLN A 474 0.61 10.46 1.46
N LEU A 475 1.87 10.09 1.68
CA LEU A 475 3.01 10.66 0.99
C LEU A 475 3.00 10.31 -0.50
N ASP A 476 2.66 9.08 -0.86
CA ASP A 476 2.49 8.67 -2.26
C ASP A 476 1.38 9.47 -2.94
N LYS A 477 0.26 9.68 -2.25
CA LYS A 477 -0.82 10.53 -2.76
C LYS A 477 -0.36 11.98 -2.99
N LYS A 478 0.37 12.57 -2.03
CA LYS A 478 0.97 13.90 -2.20
C LYS A 478 1.98 13.95 -3.34
N ASN A 479 2.78 12.91 -3.52
CA ASN A 479 3.73 12.82 -4.64
C ASN A 479 3.00 12.74 -5.98
N GLN A 480 1.89 11.99 -6.07
CA GLN A 480 1.05 11.96 -7.27
C GLN A 480 0.39 13.32 -7.55
N GLU A 481 -0.12 14.00 -6.52
CA GLU A 481 -0.69 15.34 -6.63
C GLU A 481 0.36 16.37 -7.09
N LEU A 482 1.58 16.31 -6.54
CA LEU A 482 2.69 17.15 -6.96
C LEU A 482 3.12 16.85 -8.40
N ALA A 483 3.21 15.58 -8.79
CA ALA A 483 3.52 15.19 -10.16
C ALA A 483 2.46 15.70 -11.15
N ALA A 484 1.18 15.57 -10.83
CA ALA A 484 0.08 16.09 -11.64
C ALA A 484 0.12 17.64 -11.73
N SER A 485 0.46 18.32 -10.64
CA SER A 485 0.64 19.78 -10.61
C SER A 485 1.81 20.22 -11.50
N ILE A 486 2.95 19.53 -11.43
CA ILE A 486 4.11 19.77 -12.31
C ILE A 486 3.73 19.56 -13.78
N GLU A 487 2.98 18.50 -14.09
CA GLU A 487 2.51 18.22 -15.45
C GLU A 487 1.57 19.31 -15.97
N THR A 488 0.68 19.81 -15.12
CA THR A 488 -0.24 20.91 -15.44
C THR A 488 0.53 22.22 -15.70
N ILE A 489 1.51 22.54 -14.85
CA ILE A 489 2.38 23.72 -15.02
C ILE A 489 3.21 23.59 -16.30
N ASN A 490 3.73 22.40 -16.61
CA ASN A 490 4.47 22.15 -17.84
C ASN A 490 3.58 22.33 -19.08
N LYS A 491 2.34 21.85 -19.02
CA LYS A 491 1.36 22.05 -20.09
C LYS A 491 1.01 23.52 -20.28
N GLU A 492 0.78 24.27 -19.20
CA GLU A 492 0.59 25.71 -19.27
C GLU A 492 1.80 26.45 -19.82
N ASN A 493 3.02 26.05 -19.44
CA ASN A 493 4.25 26.65 -19.97
C ASN A 493 4.45 26.32 -21.45
N ALA A 494 4.09 25.11 -21.89
CA ALA A 494 4.08 24.74 -23.29
C ALA A 494 3.06 25.58 -24.09
N ASP A 495 1.84 25.73 -23.57
CA ASP A 495 0.80 26.58 -24.17
C ASP A 495 1.20 28.05 -24.21
N LYS A 496 1.81 28.57 -23.13
CA LYS A 496 2.36 29.95 -23.09
C LYS A 496 3.49 30.11 -24.11
N ARG A 497 4.41 29.14 -24.24
CA ARG A 497 5.44 29.14 -25.28
C ARG A 497 4.84 29.09 -26.68
N GLN A 498 3.79 28.31 -26.88
CA GLN A 498 3.13 28.18 -28.18
C GLN A 498 2.36 29.45 -28.55
N LYS A 499 1.66 30.07 -27.59
CA LYS A 499 1.05 31.40 -27.74
C LYS A 499 2.09 32.49 -27.99
N ALA A 500 3.22 32.47 -27.29
CA ALA A 500 4.32 33.40 -27.52
C ALA A 500 4.95 33.20 -28.91
N LYS A 501 5.16 31.95 -29.36
CA LYS A 501 5.60 31.64 -30.73
C LYS A 501 4.60 32.15 -31.77
N ALA A 502 3.30 31.93 -31.57
CA ALA A 502 2.26 32.41 -32.47
C ALA A 502 2.20 33.94 -32.51
N LEU A 503 2.34 34.61 -31.37
CA LEU A 503 2.41 36.08 -31.28
C LEU A 503 3.65 36.61 -32.01
N VAL A 504 4.83 36.01 -31.80
CA VAL A 504 6.07 36.39 -32.50
C VAL A 504 5.89 36.18 -34.01
N GLN A 505 5.30 35.07 -34.44
CA GLN A 505 5.05 34.79 -35.85
C GLN A 505 4.07 35.80 -36.47
N SER A 506 3.02 36.18 -35.73
CA SER A 506 2.09 37.26 -36.11
C SER A 506 2.80 38.59 -36.24
N LEU A 507 3.58 39.00 -35.24
CA LEU A 507 4.34 40.27 -35.26
C LEU A 507 5.40 40.28 -36.37
N VAL A 508 6.03 39.14 -36.68
CA VAL A 508 6.95 39.02 -37.81
C VAL A 508 6.20 39.16 -39.13
N SER A 509 5.02 38.55 -39.27
CA SER A 509 4.19 38.70 -40.47
C SER A 509 3.70 40.14 -40.65
N GLU A 510 3.29 40.80 -39.57
CA GLU A 510 2.88 42.21 -39.57
C GLU A 510 4.05 43.14 -39.90
N LYS A 511 5.23 42.90 -39.29
CA LYS A 511 6.47 43.61 -39.65
C LYS A 511 6.81 43.45 -41.14
N THR A 512 6.62 42.26 -41.70
CA THR A 512 6.89 41.98 -43.12
C THR A 512 5.88 42.72 -44.01
N SER A 513 4.59 42.67 -43.66
CA SER A 513 3.54 43.41 -44.36
C SER A 513 3.76 44.92 -44.29
N LEU A 514 4.20 45.44 -43.15
CA LEU A 514 4.54 46.87 -42.98
C LEU A 514 5.78 47.26 -43.78
N LEU A 515 6.79 46.39 -43.89
CA LEU A 515 7.95 46.61 -44.76
C LEU A 515 7.57 46.61 -46.24
N GLU A 516 6.67 45.72 -46.66
CA GLU A 516 6.11 45.71 -48.02
C GLU A 516 5.27 46.96 -48.30
N SER A 517 4.42 47.38 -47.37
CA SER A 517 3.64 48.62 -47.46
C SER A 517 4.55 49.85 -47.53
N ARG A 518 5.60 49.91 -46.69
CA ARG A 518 6.64 50.94 -46.77
C ARG A 518 7.38 50.92 -48.11
N SER A 519 7.68 49.74 -48.66
CA SER A 519 8.29 49.61 -49.99
C SER A 519 7.35 50.10 -51.09
N GLY A 520 6.05 49.78 -51.00
CA GLY A 520 5.02 50.27 -51.91
C GLY A 520 4.87 51.79 -51.84
N LEU A 521 4.81 52.36 -50.64
CA LEU A 521 4.77 53.80 -50.42
C LEU A 521 6.05 54.49 -50.91
N GLN A 522 7.23 53.87 -50.74
CA GLN A 522 8.48 54.40 -51.27
C GLN A 522 8.47 54.45 -52.81
N LYS A 523 7.97 53.39 -53.46
CA LYS A 523 7.78 53.37 -54.92
C LYS A 523 6.79 54.44 -55.38
N GLU A 524 5.72 54.68 -54.62
CA GLU A 524 4.75 55.72 -54.92
C GLU A 524 5.34 57.13 -54.72
N VAL A 525 6.16 57.34 -53.70
CA VAL A 525 6.93 58.58 -53.52
C VAL A 525 7.89 58.81 -54.69
N ASP A 526 8.59 57.77 -55.15
CA ASP A 526 9.50 57.86 -56.28
C ASP A 526 8.74 58.13 -57.60
N ARG A 527 7.56 57.50 -57.78
CA ARG A 527 6.64 57.78 -58.89
C ARG A 527 6.14 59.22 -58.88
N LEU A 528 5.68 59.71 -57.73
CA LEU A 528 5.22 61.10 -57.56
C LEU A 528 6.37 62.10 -57.76
N ARG A 529 7.60 61.77 -57.34
CA ARG A 529 8.79 62.57 -57.65
C ARG A 529 9.07 62.63 -59.16
N MET A 530 8.94 61.51 -59.87
CA MET A 530 9.04 61.51 -61.33
C MET A 530 7.92 62.33 -61.99
N GLU A 531 6.69 62.24 -61.49
CA GLU A 531 5.54 62.99 -62.01
C GLU A 531 5.67 64.50 -61.75
N VAL A 532 6.18 64.91 -60.59
CA VAL A 532 6.49 66.31 -60.28
C VAL A 532 7.63 66.83 -61.15
N ASN A 533 8.68 66.04 -61.37
CA ASN A 533 9.76 66.42 -62.28
C ASN A 533 9.27 66.54 -63.73
N GLN A 534 8.41 65.64 -64.19
CA GLN A 534 7.79 65.71 -65.51
C GLN A 534 6.92 66.96 -65.65
N ARG A 535 6.08 67.26 -64.64
CA ARG A 535 5.29 68.51 -64.57
C ARG A 535 6.17 69.76 -64.57
N ASN A 536 7.33 69.74 -63.92
CA ASN A 536 8.26 70.86 -63.92
C ASN A 536 8.89 71.08 -65.31
N VAL A 537 9.26 70.00 -66.01
CA VAL A 537 9.74 70.08 -67.40
C VAL A 537 8.67 70.62 -68.35
N GLU A 538 7.42 70.20 -68.17
CA GLU A 538 6.28 70.70 -68.94
C GLU A 538 5.98 72.18 -68.63
N ASN A 539 6.09 72.61 -67.37
CA ASN A 539 5.94 74.02 -66.97
C ASN A 539 7.06 74.89 -67.57
N ASP A 540 8.31 74.43 -67.54
CA ASP A 540 9.43 75.14 -68.15
C ASP A 540 9.28 75.26 -69.67
N GLN A 541 8.72 74.24 -70.33
CA GLN A 541 8.37 74.31 -71.75
C GLN A 541 7.23 75.31 -72.02
N GLN A 542 6.18 75.34 -71.20
CA GLN A 542 5.09 76.33 -71.31
C GLN A 542 5.59 77.77 -71.07
N VAL A 543 6.46 78.00 -70.09
CA VAL A 543 7.06 79.31 -69.83
C VAL A 543 7.93 79.77 -71.01
N LYS A 544 8.64 78.84 -71.66
CA LYS A 544 9.43 79.14 -72.86
C LYS A 544 8.54 79.51 -74.05
N GLN A 545 7.46 78.76 -74.26
CA GLN A 545 6.48 78.99 -75.32
C GLN A 545 5.77 80.35 -75.17
N LEU A 546 5.38 80.72 -73.94
CA LEU A 546 4.82 82.03 -73.61
C LEU A 546 5.83 83.18 -73.80
N ARG A 547 7.12 82.93 -73.63
CA ARG A 547 8.19 83.91 -73.88
C ARG A 547 8.36 84.19 -75.37
N ASP A 548 8.30 83.14 -76.18
CA ASP A 548 8.42 83.24 -77.64
C ASP A 548 7.18 83.94 -78.24
N GLU A 549 5.97 83.62 -77.76
CA GLU A 549 4.73 84.32 -78.16
C GLU A 549 4.71 85.80 -77.75
N ASN A 550 5.29 86.15 -76.60
CA ASN A 550 5.36 87.53 -76.16
C ASN A 550 6.39 88.35 -76.97
N ASN A 551 7.52 87.74 -77.36
CA ASN A 551 8.50 88.37 -78.27
C ASN A 551 7.96 88.57 -79.69
N GLU A 552 7.11 87.65 -80.17
CA GLU A 552 6.45 87.76 -81.47
C GLU A 552 5.40 88.90 -81.48
N LYS A 553 4.64 89.06 -80.37
CA LYS A 553 3.73 90.20 -80.18
C LYS A 553 4.44 91.55 -80.07
N VAL A 554 5.63 91.59 -79.47
CA VAL A 554 6.48 92.80 -79.41
C VAL A 554 7.04 93.17 -80.79
N SER A 555 7.43 92.19 -81.61
CA SER A 555 7.84 92.44 -83.00
C SER A 555 6.68 92.90 -83.89
N GLN A 556 5.47 92.37 -83.69
CA GLN A 556 4.27 92.84 -84.39
C GLN A 556 3.89 94.27 -84.00
N THR A 557 3.91 94.61 -82.70
CA THR A 557 3.61 95.98 -82.25
C THR A 557 4.65 97.01 -82.71
N ALA A 558 5.93 96.63 -82.83
CA ALA A 558 6.96 97.50 -83.42
C ALA A 558 6.73 97.78 -84.92
N ALA A 559 6.24 96.80 -85.69
CA ALA A 559 5.90 96.97 -87.10
C ALA A 559 4.67 97.88 -87.31
N THR A 560 3.66 97.78 -86.44
CA THR A 560 2.45 98.62 -86.53
C THR A 560 2.73 100.09 -86.17
N VAL A 561 3.63 100.34 -85.22
CA VAL A 561 4.04 101.70 -84.82
C VAL A 561 4.86 102.40 -85.91
N GLN A 562 5.68 101.66 -86.66
CA GLN A 562 6.40 102.19 -87.81
C GLN A 562 5.45 102.56 -88.97
N SER A 563 4.44 101.71 -89.25
CA SER A 563 3.40 101.96 -90.26
C SER A 563 2.55 103.20 -89.96
N LEU A 564 2.18 103.42 -88.70
CA LEU A 564 1.38 104.58 -88.27
C LEU A 564 2.21 105.89 -88.28
N THR A 565 3.53 105.79 -88.17
CA THR A 565 4.43 106.96 -88.24
C THR A 565 4.59 107.46 -89.68
N ASP A 566 4.60 106.56 -90.66
CA ASP A 566 4.69 106.89 -92.09
C ASP A 566 3.35 107.42 -92.66
N GLU A 567 2.20 106.96 -92.14
CA GLU A 567 0.87 107.51 -92.50
C GLU A 567 0.66 108.96 -92.00
N VAL A 568 1.18 109.30 -90.82
CA VAL A 568 1.09 110.66 -90.26
C VAL A 568 1.96 111.66 -91.05
N ALA A 569 3.06 111.22 -91.63
CA ALA A 569 3.90 112.04 -92.52
C ALA A 569 3.23 112.27 -93.90
N SER A 570 2.52 111.26 -94.43
CA SER A 570 1.77 111.33 -95.69
C SER A 570 0.54 112.26 -95.60
N LEU A 571 -0.22 112.18 -94.49
CA LEU A 571 -1.40 113.02 -94.27
C LEU A 571 -1.08 114.51 -94.05
N LYS A 572 0.12 114.83 -93.53
CA LYS A 572 0.61 116.22 -93.43
C LYS A 572 0.96 116.85 -94.78
N HIS A 573 1.40 116.05 -95.75
CA HIS A 573 1.76 116.53 -97.08
C HIS A 573 0.54 116.69 -98.00
N ALA A 574 -0.50 115.86 -97.83
CA ALA A 574 -1.75 115.93 -98.57
C ALA A 574 -2.66 117.12 -98.19
N LEU A 575 -2.60 117.58 -96.92
CA LEU A 575 -3.41 118.71 -96.44
C LEU A 575 -2.96 120.07 -97.02
N THR A 576 -1.68 120.21 -97.37
CA THR A 576 -1.12 121.45 -97.96
C THR A 576 -1.44 121.57 -99.46
N THR A 577 -1.60 120.45 -100.17
CA THR A 577 -1.89 120.43 -101.62
C THR A 577 -3.39 120.59 -101.95
N VAL A 578 -4.29 120.26 -101.00
CA VAL A 578 -5.74 120.40 -101.18
C VAL A 578 -6.21 121.87 -101.07
N GLN A 579 -5.60 122.68 -100.20
CA GLN A 579 -5.95 124.10 -100.03
C GLN A 579 -5.58 125.01 -101.23
N GLU A 580 -4.71 124.56 -102.14
CA GLU A 580 -4.39 125.26 -103.41
C GLU A 580 -5.20 124.75 -104.63
N SER A 581 -5.86 123.59 -104.51
CA SER A 581 -6.69 123.00 -105.60
C SER A 581 -8.13 123.54 -105.67
N GLU A 582 -8.68 124.05 -104.55
CA GLU A 582 -10.07 124.51 -104.44
C GLU A 582 -10.31 125.90 -105.08
N LYS A 583 -9.26 126.72 -105.26
CA LYS A 583 -9.33 128.04 -105.94
C LYS A 583 -9.33 127.98 -107.47
N VAL A 584 -9.05 126.81 -108.08
CA VAL A 584 -8.94 126.65 -109.55
C VAL A 584 -10.07 125.77 -110.13
N GLN A 585 -10.79 125.02 -109.30
CA GLN A 585 -11.89 124.14 -109.73
C GLN A 585 -13.28 124.81 -109.77
N GLN A 586 -13.34 126.14 -109.61
CA GLN A 586 -14.46 127.00 -110.02
C GLN A 586 -14.32 127.48 -111.49
N ARG A 587 -13.24 127.10 -112.19
CA ARG A 587 -12.96 127.47 -113.60
C ARG A 587 -12.77 126.26 -114.51
N ALA A 588 -13.06 125.07 -113.99
CA ALA A 588 -13.14 123.79 -114.71
C ALA A 588 -14.58 123.42 -115.10
N LYS A 589 -15.38 124.46 -115.38
CA LYS A 589 -16.12 124.57 -116.64
C LYS A 589 -17.32 123.63 -116.78
N ASP A 590 -18.53 124.17 -116.82
CA ASP A 590 -19.01 125.22 -117.75
C ASP A 590 -18.57 125.03 -119.22
N LEU A 591 -17.97 123.88 -119.56
CA LEU A 591 -17.56 123.50 -120.91
C LEU A 591 -17.71 121.99 -121.17
N ALA A 592 -18.14 121.22 -120.17
CA ALA A 592 -18.90 119.98 -120.33
C ALA A 592 -20.41 120.24 -120.18
N ALA A 593 -20.87 121.41 -120.62
CA ALA A 593 -21.56 121.47 -121.91
C ALA A 593 -22.99 120.92 -121.78
N ALA A 594 -23.99 121.76 -121.99
CA ALA A 594 -24.33 122.27 -123.33
C ALA A 594 -24.53 121.16 -124.39
N LYS A 595 -24.54 119.88 -123.97
CA LYS A 595 -24.96 118.69 -124.73
C LYS A 595 -26.24 118.05 -124.21
N ARG A 596 -26.75 118.37 -123.00
CA ARG A 596 -28.09 117.90 -122.54
C ARG A 596 -29.16 118.99 -122.43
N GLU A 597 -28.78 120.25 -122.35
CA GLU A 597 -29.71 121.39 -122.46
C GLU A 597 -30.30 121.58 -123.87
N ILE A 598 -29.88 120.78 -124.87
CA ILE A 598 -30.47 120.77 -126.23
C ILE A 598 -31.57 119.69 -126.42
N GLU A 599 -31.64 118.63 -125.60
CA GLU A 599 -32.64 117.55 -125.79
C GLU A 599 -33.85 117.63 -124.85
N ASP A 600 -33.69 117.95 -123.56
CA ASP A 600 -34.85 118.01 -122.65
C ASP A 600 -35.64 119.34 -122.71
N SER A 601 -35.06 120.36 -123.35
CA SER A 601 -35.77 121.59 -123.74
C SER A 601 -36.78 121.37 -124.89
N ASN A 602 -36.73 120.23 -125.62
CA ASN A 602 -37.53 120.02 -126.83
C ASN A 602 -38.70 119.03 -126.71
N LYS A 603 -38.90 118.32 -125.57
CA LYS A 603 -40.06 117.42 -125.39
C LYS A 603 -41.11 117.93 -124.40
N LYS A 604 -40.72 118.63 -123.33
CA LYS A 604 -41.69 119.15 -122.34
C LYS A 604 -42.27 120.54 -122.70
N ARG A 605 -41.66 121.28 -123.63
CA ARG A 605 -42.21 122.54 -124.17
C ARG A 605 -43.16 122.37 -125.37
N LEU A 606 -43.28 121.16 -125.93
CA LEU A 606 -44.33 120.79 -126.89
C LEU A 606 -45.64 120.35 -126.19
N ALA A 607 -45.58 119.86 -124.94
CA ALA A 607 -46.78 119.46 -124.20
C ALA A 607 -47.52 120.65 -123.56
N ALA A 608 -46.82 121.74 -123.21
CA ALA A 608 -47.45 122.94 -122.66
C ALA A 608 -48.32 123.73 -123.67
N LYS A 609 -48.43 123.31 -124.94
CA LYS A 609 -49.27 123.98 -125.96
C LYS A 609 -50.37 123.09 -126.57
N ALA A 610 -50.33 121.76 -126.37
CA ALA A 610 -51.35 120.85 -126.89
C ALA A 610 -52.43 120.50 -125.86
N GLU A 611 -52.10 120.40 -124.57
CA GLU A 611 -53.06 119.94 -123.56
C GLU A 611 -53.91 121.06 -122.94
N THR A 612 -53.44 122.31 -123.01
CA THR A 612 -54.26 123.51 -122.74
C THR A 612 -55.31 123.79 -123.84
N GLN A 613 -55.27 123.07 -124.96
CA GLN A 613 -56.32 123.07 -126.01
C GLN A 613 -57.14 121.76 -126.00
N LYS A 614 -56.60 120.67 -125.45
CA LYS A 614 -57.31 119.41 -125.19
C LYS A 614 -58.26 119.49 -123.98
N LEU A 615 -57.90 120.28 -122.97
CA LEU A 615 -58.80 120.64 -121.86
C LEU A 615 -60.11 121.31 -122.33
N ALA A 616 -60.15 121.98 -123.49
CA ALA A 616 -61.36 122.62 -124.02
C ALA A 616 -62.25 121.69 -124.87
N VAL A 617 -61.67 120.74 -125.61
CA VAL A 617 -62.40 119.78 -126.46
C VAL A 617 -62.85 118.54 -125.68
N GLU A 618 -62.10 118.11 -124.65
CA GLU A 618 -62.57 117.05 -123.75
C GLU A 618 -63.64 117.56 -122.78
N LEU A 619 -63.71 118.86 -122.48
CA LEU A 619 -64.87 119.51 -121.86
C LEU A 619 -66.13 119.49 -122.76
N GLU A 620 -65.96 119.44 -124.09
CA GLU A 620 -67.04 119.38 -125.09
C GLU A 620 -67.48 117.93 -125.40
N ASN A 621 -66.55 116.97 -125.38
CA ASN A 621 -66.85 115.54 -125.54
C ASN A 621 -67.34 114.88 -124.24
N THR A 622 -66.93 115.34 -123.06
CA THR A 622 -67.58 114.95 -121.79
C THR A 622 -68.98 115.55 -121.67
N HIS A 623 -69.25 116.71 -122.30
CA HIS A 623 -70.61 117.24 -122.50
C HIS A 623 -71.47 116.39 -123.45
N LYS A 624 -70.91 115.78 -124.50
CA LYS A 624 -71.61 114.80 -125.36
C LYS A 624 -71.76 113.42 -124.70
N CYS A 625 -70.85 113.05 -123.81
CA CYS A 625 -70.94 111.85 -122.97
C CYS A 625 -71.96 112.02 -121.82
N LEU A 626 -72.18 113.27 -121.40
CA LEU A 626 -73.32 113.68 -120.59
C LEU A 626 -74.65 113.36 -121.31
N ASP A 627 -74.79 113.62 -122.61
CA ASP A 627 -76.04 113.33 -123.35
C ASP A 627 -76.30 111.82 -123.59
N HIS A 628 -75.27 111.01 -123.87
CA HIS A 628 -75.47 109.57 -124.16
C HIS A 628 -75.75 108.74 -122.90
N ILE A 629 -75.13 109.07 -121.76
CA ILE A 629 -75.40 108.42 -120.47
C ILE A 629 -76.72 108.95 -119.87
N MET A 630 -77.06 110.21 -120.09
CA MET A 630 -78.39 110.77 -119.78
C MET A 630 -79.50 110.11 -120.62
N THR A 631 -79.19 109.59 -121.82
CA THR A 631 -80.11 108.77 -122.63
C THR A 631 -80.19 107.30 -122.17
N HIS A 632 -79.11 106.73 -121.64
CA HIS A 632 -79.05 105.31 -121.21
C HIS A 632 -79.53 105.08 -119.76
N ILE A 633 -79.48 106.09 -118.88
CA ILE A 633 -80.01 105.99 -117.51
C ILE A 633 -81.44 106.49 -117.41
N ASN A 634 -81.91 107.40 -118.29
CA ASN A 634 -83.36 107.62 -118.44
C ASN A 634 -84.11 106.35 -118.89
N ALA A 635 -83.44 105.41 -119.56
CA ALA A 635 -83.98 104.08 -119.85
C ALA A 635 -84.01 103.15 -118.61
N ASN A 636 -83.01 103.24 -117.72
CA ASN A 636 -82.96 102.44 -116.47
C ASN A 636 -83.77 103.04 -115.31
N CYS A 637 -84.10 104.33 -115.35
CA CYS A 637 -85.10 104.97 -114.50
C CYS A 637 -86.51 104.41 -114.73
N THR A 638 -86.79 103.76 -115.86
CA THR A 638 -88.13 103.22 -116.14
C THR A 638 -88.30 101.78 -115.67
N GLU A 639 -87.22 100.98 -115.63
CA GLU A 639 -87.27 99.54 -115.32
C GLU A 639 -87.11 99.23 -113.82
N ASN A 640 -86.27 99.96 -113.08
CA ASN A 640 -86.06 99.71 -111.65
C ASN A 640 -87.09 100.40 -110.72
N VAL A 641 -87.73 101.48 -111.20
CA VAL A 641 -88.91 102.07 -110.53
C VAL A 641 -90.10 101.11 -110.53
N GLN A 642 -90.15 100.14 -111.46
CA GLN A 642 -91.15 99.06 -111.47
C GLN A 642 -90.79 97.86 -110.57
N GLN A 643 -89.53 97.66 -110.15
CA GLN A 643 -89.11 96.47 -109.37
C GLN A 643 -89.03 96.62 -107.84
N ILE A 644 -88.90 97.81 -107.24
CA ILE A 644 -88.78 97.92 -105.76
C ILE A 644 -89.94 98.64 -105.06
N ALA A 645 -90.88 99.18 -105.83
CA ALA A 645 -92.28 99.25 -105.37
C ALA A 645 -92.81 97.87 -104.86
N ILE A 646 -92.13 96.76 -105.18
CA ILE A 646 -92.42 95.39 -104.72
C ILE A 646 -91.70 95.02 -103.39
N VAL A 647 -90.54 95.62 -103.06
CA VAL A 647 -89.76 95.24 -101.86
C VAL A 647 -90.04 96.14 -100.65
N GLN A 648 -90.56 97.35 -100.87
CA GLN A 648 -91.19 98.15 -99.81
C GLN A 648 -92.42 97.48 -99.17
N GLY A 649 -92.90 96.36 -99.74
CA GLY A 649 -93.99 95.54 -99.20
C GLY A 649 -93.59 94.43 -98.21
N HIS A 650 -92.31 94.01 -98.12
CA HIS A 650 -91.96 92.73 -97.44
C HIS A 650 -91.24 92.81 -96.08
N VAL A 651 -90.66 93.93 -95.62
CA VAL A 651 -89.88 93.89 -94.34
C VAL A 651 -90.25 94.97 -93.32
N LYS A 652 -91.27 95.76 -93.64
CA LYS A 652 -92.17 96.36 -92.64
C LYS A 652 -92.86 95.28 -91.75
N GLU A 653 -92.73 93.99 -92.10
CA GLU A 653 -93.14 92.80 -91.32
C GLU A 653 -92.07 92.27 -90.32
N ALA A 654 -90.82 92.76 -90.32
CA ALA A 654 -89.79 92.27 -89.38
C ALA A 654 -89.54 93.16 -88.14
N LEU A 655 -90.18 94.33 -88.04
CA LEU A 655 -90.85 94.66 -86.77
C LEU A 655 -89.92 94.72 -85.55
N GLU A 656 -90.19 94.15 -84.40
CA GLU A 656 -91.34 93.34 -84.07
C GLU A 656 -91.02 92.34 -82.95
N VAL A 657 -90.00 91.48 -83.17
CA VAL A 657 -90.01 90.13 -82.54
C VAL A 657 -88.75 89.74 -81.72
N LEU A 658 -87.60 90.45 -81.72
CA LEU A 658 -86.45 90.10 -80.82
C LEU A 658 -85.78 91.27 -80.09
N GLU A 659 -86.62 92.18 -79.63
CA GLU A 659 -86.59 92.64 -78.23
C GLU A 659 -86.73 91.39 -77.30
N LYS A 660 -85.93 91.30 -76.21
CA LYS A 660 -86.08 90.34 -75.06
C LYS A 660 -85.69 88.87 -75.35
N ARG A 661 -84.70 88.26 -74.69
CA ARG A 661 -84.44 88.16 -73.23
C ARG A 661 -82.95 87.90 -72.98
N ALA A 662 -82.20 88.75 -72.28
CA ALA A 662 -82.15 88.98 -70.83
C ALA A 662 -81.24 87.99 -70.04
N ALA A 663 -80.41 88.62 -69.17
CA ALA A 663 -79.90 88.16 -67.86
C ALA A 663 -78.50 87.50 -67.78
N VAL A 664 -77.62 87.78 -66.80
CA VAL A 664 -77.63 88.71 -65.64
C VAL A 664 -76.20 88.75 -65.03
N ALA A 665 -75.82 89.90 -64.46
CA ALA A 665 -74.89 90.23 -63.35
C ALA A 665 -73.48 89.59 -63.23
N GLY A 666 -72.45 90.23 -62.66
CA GLY A 666 -72.30 91.52 -61.99
C GLY A 666 -70.98 91.55 -61.17
N HIS A 667 -70.37 92.75 -61.05
CA HIS A 667 -69.29 93.24 -60.15
C HIS A 667 -67.95 92.45 -60.05
N ALA A 668 -66.76 93.07 -60.20
CA ALA A 668 -66.14 93.97 -59.21
C ALA A 668 -64.71 94.43 -59.65
N LYS A 669 -64.35 95.64 -59.18
CA LYS A 669 -63.04 96.21 -58.81
C LYS A 669 -61.91 96.54 -59.84
N GLN A 670 -61.61 97.84 -59.76
CA GLN A 670 -60.30 98.54 -59.74
C GLN A 670 -59.56 98.94 -61.02
N GLN A 671 -59.66 100.27 -61.27
CA GLN A 671 -58.59 101.24 -61.54
C GLN A 671 -57.89 101.25 -62.92
N ARG A 672 -58.61 101.91 -63.83
CA ARG A 672 -58.24 102.96 -64.82
C ARG A 672 -57.21 104.02 -64.34
N PRO A 673 -56.75 104.94 -65.23
CA PRO A 673 -56.28 104.84 -66.64
C PRO A 673 -55.00 105.68 -66.85
N GLU A 674 -54.37 105.80 -68.02
CA GLU A 674 -54.73 106.70 -69.14
C GLU A 674 -53.68 106.53 -70.24
N ASP A 675 -54.11 106.72 -71.49
CA ASP A 675 -53.57 107.74 -72.40
C ASP A 675 -54.00 107.42 -73.84
N ASN A 676 -54.56 108.41 -74.53
CA ASN A 676 -53.88 109.06 -75.66
C ASN A 676 -54.80 110.04 -76.39
N ASP A 677 -54.25 111.23 -76.61
CA ASP A 677 -53.92 111.83 -77.90
C ASP A 677 -52.88 112.94 -77.54
N THR A 678 -51.81 113.28 -78.25
CA THR A 678 -51.46 113.25 -79.68
C THR A 678 -49.96 113.60 -79.82
N ALA A 679 -49.36 113.24 -80.97
CA ALA A 679 -48.23 113.87 -81.69
C ALA A 679 -46.86 114.14 -81.01
N ASP A 680 -45.77 113.58 -81.57
CA ASP A 680 -44.55 114.26 -82.07
C ASP A 680 -43.46 113.25 -82.51
N ILE A 681 -42.36 113.75 -83.13
CA ILE A 681 -40.92 113.36 -82.96
C ILE A 681 -40.12 113.51 -84.30
N VAL A 682 -39.20 114.50 -84.46
CA VAL A 682 -37.77 114.69 -84.00
C VAL A 682 -36.76 113.97 -84.94
N ARG A 683 -35.68 114.51 -85.54
CA ARG A 683 -34.66 115.60 -85.41
C ARG A 683 -33.29 115.21 -84.81
N ASN A 684 -32.26 115.70 -85.52
CA ASN A 684 -30.80 115.51 -85.53
C ASN A 684 -29.97 115.77 -84.26
N ALA A 685 -28.69 115.40 -84.43
CA ALA A 685 -27.51 115.42 -83.55
C ALA A 685 -26.81 116.78 -83.31
N GLU A 686 -25.70 116.68 -82.54
CA GLU A 686 -24.50 117.57 -82.44
C GLU A 686 -24.64 118.90 -81.64
N ALA A 687 -23.64 119.46 -80.93
CA ALA A 687 -22.26 119.10 -80.60
C ALA A 687 -21.63 120.13 -79.61
N LEU A 688 -20.49 119.71 -79.00
CA LEU A 688 -19.23 120.46 -78.74
C LEU A 688 -19.00 121.43 -77.55
N SER A 689 -17.81 121.23 -76.93
CA SER A 689 -16.86 122.18 -76.29
C SER A 689 -17.34 122.93 -75.04
N GLY A 690 -16.71 122.96 -73.86
CA GLY A 690 -15.29 122.90 -73.48
C GLY A 690 -15.01 124.05 -72.48
N VAL A 691 -14.29 123.75 -71.38
CA VAL A 691 -13.52 124.68 -70.49
C VAL A 691 -14.16 125.21 -69.18
N ARG A 692 -13.54 124.74 -68.06
CA ARG A 692 -13.30 125.31 -66.71
C ARG A 692 -14.45 125.79 -65.80
N GLY A 693 -14.58 125.07 -64.68
CA GLY A 693 -14.19 125.61 -63.37
C GLY A 693 -15.31 125.89 -62.37
N GLY A 694 -15.32 125.18 -61.23
CA GLY A 694 -15.86 125.70 -59.98
C GLY A 694 -16.82 124.81 -59.19
N ASN A 695 -16.24 123.99 -58.31
CA ASN A 695 -16.60 123.75 -56.89
C ASN A 695 -18.00 123.29 -56.42
N ALA A 696 -17.90 122.43 -55.40
CA ALA A 696 -18.83 122.10 -54.31
C ALA A 696 -19.94 121.08 -54.66
N ALA A 697 -19.76 119.80 -54.32
CA ALA A 697 -19.91 119.17 -52.99
C ALA A 697 -21.37 118.98 -52.57
N GLN A 698 -21.86 117.73 -52.64
CA GLN A 698 -22.37 116.95 -51.48
C GLN A 698 -23.09 115.66 -51.95
N ASN A 699 -22.55 114.53 -51.49
CA ASN A 699 -23.18 113.33 -50.89
C ASN A 699 -24.71 113.33 -50.62
N PRO A 700 -25.33 112.18 -50.22
CA PRO A 700 -24.79 110.82 -49.98
C PRO A 700 -25.59 109.73 -50.73
N GLY A 701 -25.10 108.48 -50.90
CA GLY A 701 -25.00 107.41 -49.89
C GLY A 701 -26.36 106.69 -49.75
N THR A 702 -26.51 105.39 -49.53
CA THR A 702 -25.68 104.30 -49.00
C THR A 702 -26.51 103.01 -49.16
N LYS A 703 -25.94 101.82 -49.29
CA LYS A 703 -25.81 100.74 -48.26
C LYS A 703 -25.69 99.42 -49.06
N ARG A 704 -25.01 98.34 -48.68
CA ARG A 704 -24.43 97.76 -47.43
C ARG A 704 -23.72 96.45 -47.90
N VAL A 705 -22.74 95.79 -47.28
CA VAL A 705 -22.53 95.21 -45.92
C VAL A 705 -21.27 94.33 -46.12
N GLU A 706 -20.13 94.45 -45.40
CA GLU A 706 -19.72 93.95 -44.05
C GLU A 706 -18.48 93.03 -44.23
N GLU A 707 -17.32 93.30 -43.60
CA GLU A 707 -16.82 92.79 -42.27
C GLU A 707 -16.36 91.31 -42.30
N ASN A 708 -15.39 90.79 -41.54
CA ASN A 708 -14.27 91.26 -40.70
C ASN A 708 -13.54 89.99 -40.15
N VAL A 709 -12.32 90.17 -39.61
CA VAL A 709 -11.77 89.53 -38.38
C VAL A 709 -11.02 88.16 -38.37
N THR A 710 -9.99 88.22 -37.53
CA THR A 710 -9.02 87.29 -36.92
C THR A 710 -9.52 86.32 -35.81
N ARG A 711 -8.70 85.26 -35.59
CA ARG A 711 -8.26 84.59 -34.32
C ARG A 711 -9.19 83.67 -33.51
N SER A 712 -8.71 82.43 -33.33
CA SER A 712 -8.30 81.84 -32.03
C SER A 712 -7.09 80.95 -32.25
#